data_AF-A0A8B9UNL3-F1
#
_entry.id   AF-A0A8B9UNL3-F1
#
_cell.length_a   1.000
_cell.length_b   1.000
_cell.length_c   1.000
_cell.angle_alpha   90.00
_cell.angle_beta   90.00
_cell.angle_gamma   90.00
#
_symmetry.space_group_name_H-M   'P 1'
#
loop_
_entity.id
_entity.type
_entity.pdbx_description
1 polymer ?
#
loop_
_entity_poly.entity_id
_entity_poly.type
_entity_poly.pdbx_seq_one_letter_code
_entity_poly.pdbx_strand_id
1 'polypeptide(L)'
;MCLFRIIIIIFFYFDVCVFIIFFSDLFFYERGGKKINRCHGQPAPRGAGEECFHCLFIYLCTYLLIVNDFIFGEVGARRCHGYMEGGPSVPRAGPEVSALPRAYCFGLGLGALPWLPGLPSAPRAGPEVSAHFRRGAAPLGVGVAARGRGRSGIGIGIVIRIGAAAAMKDVPGFLQQSQSSGPGQAAVWHRLEELYNKKLWHQLTLQVLDFVQDPCFAQGDGLIKLYENFISEFEHRVNPLSLVEIILHVVRQMTDPTVALTFLEKTREKVKSSDEAVILCKTAIGALKLNIGDLQVTKETIEEVEEMLNNLPGVTSVHSRFYDLSSKYYQTIGNHASYYKDALRFLGCIDVKDLPVSEQQERAFTLGLAGLLGEGVYNFGELLMHPVLESLRNTDRQWLIDTLYAFNSGNVETFQALKSAWGQQPALTLMSCTGMSSWKKGTFSHVLQSTDYTATHQIYAHHSLVHLMAFSITIRRSAHTGQPITVQLQTPFVPKSQDLDLHQGPDFQGAHYVYGTTLVPEVEGGPQPTVHMLWTPVPQDLTLCGEEQERSWEFLTAVAESEEEVKRSYSEGLALIASGSLHSSHIHAWDALWQGCCIDLDGPLPLRQALYGCLYYLLSAIPPRDNPGFIFHGISPGGLSNGTQGEDYWGHVFWDQDTWVFPNILLFYPEAARAILEYRIRMLEGALRNAEEQGYKGAKFPWESAATGQEVCPEDIYGAQEIHITGDVLMAFEQYYYTTQDQKLFREDGGWKLVGAVAQYWCSRMVWSEEEQCYHIRGVMPPDEYHYQVDNSAYTNALAQRSLRFAADIAQDLLIPVPEEWVECANKIKVPFDMEKKYHPEYDGYSPDEPVKQADVVLLGFPLMHSMSPEVRRNDLEMYEPVTDVNGPAMTWSMFAVGWLELKEMQRAQSQLNKCFSNITEPFKIWVENSDGSGAVNFLTGMGGFLQAVLFGYTGFRITKTSLLFNPSCPDDVHKLKVTGVSYLGNKLKFTITKEEMRIEVSESPLDPPALPLEAVLEESGQRFPLGEGHSISFPTVAGWIQRSPTKAH
;
A
#
# COMPACT_ATOMS: atom_id res chain seq x y z
N MET A 1 -2.02 10.75 18.00
CA MET A 1 -1.02 10.74 16.88
C MET A 1 0.42 10.49 17.34
N CYS A 2 0.79 10.73 18.60
CA CYS A 2 2.20 10.62 19.00
C CYS A 2 2.67 9.18 19.29
N LEU A 3 1.87 8.37 20.01
CA LEU A 3 2.11 6.91 20.11
C LEU A 3 2.23 6.26 18.73
N PHE A 4 1.34 6.66 17.83
CA PHE A 4 1.15 6.10 16.50
C PHE A 4 2.46 6.08 15.70
N ARG A 5 3.19 7.21 15.66
CA ARG A 5 4.49 7.30 14.99
C ARG A 5 5.59 6.46 15.63
N ILE A 6 5.49 6.07 16.90
CA ILE A 6 6.46 5.17 17.54
C ILE A 6 6.10 3.70 17.33
N ILE A 7 4.81 3.32 17.38
CA ILE A 7 4.36 1.97 16.96
C ILE A 7 4.81 1.70 15.52
N ILE A 8 4.73 2.71 14.64
CA ILE A 8 5.28 2.66 13.29
C ILE A 8 6.80 2.44 13.26
N ILE A 9 7.61 3.14 14.08
CA ILE A 9 9.07 2.90 14.13
C ILE A 9 9.40 1.45 14.53
N ILE A 10 8.58 0.84 15.41
CA ILE A 10 8.75 -0.57 15.80
C ILE A 10 8.31 -1.51 14.66
N PHE A 11 7.13 -1.30 14.06
CA PHE A 11 6.66 -2.11 12.93
C PHE A 11 7.62 -2.04 11.74
N PHE A 12 8.01 -0.83 11.31
CA PHE A 12 8.97 -0.66 10.23
C PHE A 12 10.28 -1.38 10.54
N TYR A 13 10.89 -1.22 11.72
CA TYR A 13 12.16 -1.92 11.98
C TYR A 13 12.03 -3.44 12.07
N PHE A 14 10.92 -3.99 12.59
CA PHE A 14 10.78 -5.44 12.75
C PHE A 14 10.33 -6.16 11.46
N ASP A 15 9.49 -5.56 10.61
CA ASP A 15 9.23 -6.10 9.26
C ASP A 15 10.47 -5.94 8.36
N VAL A 16 11.16 -4.80 8.41
CA VAL A 16 12.36 -4.54 7.60
C VAL A 16 13.52 -5.48 7.97
N CYS A 17 13.60 -5.99 9.21
CA CYS A 17 14.59 -7.01 9.58
C CYS A 17 14.27 -8.42 9.07
N VAL A 18 13.09 -8.66 8.48
CA VAL A 18 12.75 -9.88 7.74
C VAL A 18 12.68 -9.62 6.23
N PHE A 19 12.33 -8.40 5.81
CA PHE A 19 12.22 -7.99 4.40
C PHE A 19 13.53 -7.52 3.75
N ILE A 20 14.53 -6.98 4.48
CA ILE A 20 15.90 -6.77 3.95
C ILE A 20 16.67 -8.11 3.91
N ILE A 21 16.11 -9.05 3.16
CA ILE A 21 16.83 -10.14 2.49
C ILE A 21 16.42 -10.23 1.00
N PHE A 22 15.26 -9.69 0.58
CA PHE A 22 14.69 -10.02 -0.74
C PHE A 22 14.33 -8.87 -1.71
N PHE A 23 14.23 -7.60 -1.29
CA PHE A 23 13.93 -6.50 -2.22
C PHE A 23 14.85 -5.28 -2.05
N SER A 24 16.00 -5.31 -2.74
CA SER A 24 16.78 -4.10 -3.06
C SER A 24 16.95 -3.90 -4.57
N ASP A 25 16.17 -4.61 -5.40
CA ASP A 25 16.48 -4.76 -6.83
C ASP A 25 15.23 -5.11 -7.68
N LEU A 26 14.13 -4.35 -7.56
CA LEU A 26 13.02 -4.46 -8.52
C LEU A 26 12.13 -3.20 -8.57
N PHE A 27 12.54 -2.18 -9.35
CA PHE A 27 11.61 -1.27 -10.06
C PHE A 27 12.38 -0.32 -11.03
N PHE A 28 12.83 -0.87 -12.15
CA PHE A 28 13.08 -0.14 -13.40
C PHE A 28 12.88 -1.12 -14.57
N TYR A 29 11.63 -1.22 -15.04
CA TYR A 29 11.06 -1.91 -16.22
C TYR A 29 9.56 -2.18 -15.88
N GLU A 30 8.53 -2.02 -16.72
CA GLU A 30 8.42 -1.72 -18.16
C GLU A 30 7.38 -0.60 -18.41
N ARG A 31 7.64 0.32 -19.36
CA ARG A 31 6.59 1.05 -20.10
C ARG A 31 6.99 1.24 -21.56
N GLY A 32 6.42 0.43 -22.46
CA GLY A 32 6.52 0.59 -23.92
C GLY A 32 6.59 -0.76 -24.65
N GLY A 33 5.90 -0.99 -25.77
CA GLY A 33 4.94 -0.13 -26.48
C GLY A 33 4.55 -0.77 -27.82
N LYS A 34 3.60 -0.17 -28.56
CA LYS A 34 3.33 -0.57 -29.96
C LYS A 34 3.47 0.61 -30.95
N LYS A 35 4.23 0.29 -32.00
CA LYS A 35 4.74 1.04 -33.18
C LYS A 35 3.62 1.62 -34.09
N ILE A 36 3.80 2.50 -35.10
CA ILE A 36 4.84 3.43 -35.64
C ILE A 36 4.22 4.21 -36.85
N ASN A 37 4.63 5.47 -37.13
CA ASN A 37 5.00 6.07 -38.46
C ASN A 37 4.84 7.61 -38.48
N ARG A 38 5.94 8.39 -38.47
CA ARG A 38 6.73 8.93 -39.61
C ARG A 38 6.02 9.97 -40.52
N CYS A 39 6.52 11.22 -40.52
CA CYS A 39 7.30 11.79 -41.65
C CYS A 39 7.88 13.21 -41.42
N HIS A 40 8.96 13.50 -42.14
CA HIS A 40 9.94 14.60 -42.07
C HIS A 40 9.49 16.09 -42.15
N GLY A 41 10.19 16.99 -41.42
CA GLY A 41 11.25 17.82 -42.05
C GLY A 41 11.16 19.37 -42.11
N GLN A 42 11.88 20.07 -41.20
CA GLN A 42 12.62 21.37 -41.34
C GLN A 42 11.89 22.67 -41.84
N PRO A 43 12.49 23.88 -41.71
CA PRO A 43 13.35 24.46 -40.66
C PRO A 43 12.88 25.87 -40.16
N ALA A 44 13.58 26.48 -39.19
CA ALA A 44 13.29 27.82 -38.62
C ALA A 44 14.12 28.98 -39.23
N PRO A 45 13.64 30.24 -39.08
CA PRO A 45 14.50 31.39 -38.68
C PRO A 45 13.83 32.30 -37.61
N ARG A 46 14.45 32.71 -36.49
CA ARG A 46 15.55 33.70 -36.22
C ARG A 46 15.12 35.17 -36.03
N GLY A 47 15.61 35.79 -34.94
CA GLY A 47 15.67 37.26 -34.68
C GLY A 47 14.68 37.72 -33.59
N ALA A 48 15.01 38.05 -32.33
CA ALA A 48 16.22 38.51 -31.60
C ALA A 48 16.48 40.03 -31.58
N GLY A 49 16.85 40.57 -30.39
CA GLY A 49 17.12 41.99 -30.08
C GLY A 49 16.12 42.56 -29.05
N GLU A 50 16.24 42.43 -27.72
CA GLU A 50 17.35 42.65 -26.73
C GLU A 50 17.47 44.08 -26.17
N GLU A 51 18.04 44.14 -24.95
CA GLU A 51 18.51 45.30 -24.16
C GLU A 51 17.48 46.10 -23.31
N CYS A 52 17.73 46.49 -22.05
CA CYS A 52 18.84 46.13 -21.13
C CYS A 52 18.55 46.47 -19.63
N PHE A 53 18.85 45.51 -18.74
CA PHE A 53 19.72 45.59 -17.53
C PHE A 53 19.47 46.55 -16.34
N HIS A 54 19.28 45.96 -15.15
CA HIS A 54 20.29 45.87 -14.05
C HIS A 54 19.81 44.82 -13.01
N CYS A 55 20.44 43.66 -12.86
CA CYS A 55 21.64 43.34 -12.03
C CYS A 55 21.41 43.39 -10.50
N LEU A 56 21.83 42.46 -9.62
CA LEU A 56 22.34 41.05 -9.58
C LEU A 56 23.24 40.96 -8.30
N PHE A 57 23.45 39.75 -7.75
CA PHE A 57 24.18 39.40 -6.50
C PHE A 57 23.37 39.64 -5.21
N ILE A 58 23.30 38.69 -4.25
CA ILE A 58 24.24 37.61 -3.90
C ILE A 58 23.48 36.28 -3.68
N TYR A 59 23.90 35.18 -4.32
CA TYR A 59 24.26 33.88 -3.69
C TYR A 59 24.51 32.81 -4.77
N LEU A 60 25.79 32.61 -5.11
CA LEU A 60 26.26 31.42 -5.83
C LEU A 60 27.68 31.12 -5.36
N CYS A 61 27.77 30.28 -4.32
CA CYS A 61 29.00 29.64 -3.82
C CYS A 61 28.66 28.72 -2.63
N THR A 62 28.12 27.52 -2.92
CA THR A 62 28.46 26.21 -2.32
C THR A 62 27.54 25.17 -2.97
N TYR A 63 27.84 24.82 -4.22
CA TYR A 63 27.28 23.67 -4.93
C TYR A 63 28.38 23.11 -5.85
N LEU A 64 28.32 21.81 -6.13
CA LEU A 64 29.28 20.99 -6.90
C LEU A 64 30.62 20.65 -6.22
N LEU A 65 30.57 19.55 -5.45
CA LEU A 65 31.47 18.37 -5.48
C LEU A 65 30.82 17.39 -4.48
N ILE A 66 30.24 16.23 -4.83
CA ILE A 66 30.40 15.31 -5.98
C ILE A 66 28.95 14.84 -6.38
N VAL A 67 28.36 15.04 -7.57
CA VAL A 67 28.71 14.64 -8.98
C VAL A 67 28.48 13.13 -9.19
N ASN A 68 27.57 12.60 -10.04
CA ASN A 68 26.64 13.07 -11.10
C ASN A 68 25.38 12.16 -11.08
N ASP A 69 24.14 12.48 -11.51
CA ASP A 69 23.54 13.30 -12.59
C ASP A 69 23.59 12.75 -14.04
N PHE A 70 22.41 12.59 -14.67
CA PHE A 70 22.01 12.85 -16.09
C PHE A 70 20.68 12.10 -16.41
N ILE A 71 19.64 12.63 -17.08
CA ILE A 71 19.23 14.03 -17.36
C ILE A 71 17.71 14.07 -17.67
N PHE A 72 17.08 15.25 -17.53
CA PHE A 72 15.65 15.54 -17.82
C PHE A 72 15.32 15.75 -19.32
N GLY A 73 14.05 15.60 -19.73
CA GLY A 73 13.61 15.79 -21.12
C GLY A 73 12.09 15.92 -21.39
N GLU A 74 11.46 16.90 -20.76
CA GLU A 74 10.32 17.75 -21.20
C GLU A 74 9.13 17.26 -22.07
N VAL A 75 7.93 17.42 -21.46
CA VAL A 75 6.70 18.12 -21.93
C VAL A 75 5.92 17.61 -23.14
N GLY A 76 4.62 17.34 -22.91
CA GLY A 76 3.64 16.94 -23.94
C GLY A 76 2.17 17.30 -23.67
N ALA A 77 1.86 18.47 -23.12
CA ALA A 77 0.48 18.99 -23.18
C ALA A 77 0.14 19.44 -24.61
N ARG A 78 -1.14 19.27 -25.03
CA ARG A 78 -1.75 19.47 -26.38
C ARG A 78 -1.89 18.13 -27.16
N ARG A 79 -2.98 17.87 -27.90
CA ARG A 79 -4.09 18.75 -28.37
C ARG A 79 -5.25 17.89 -28.87
N CYS A 80 -6.50 18.37 -28.74
CA CYS A 80 -7.51 18.14 -29.79
C CYS A 80 -8.63 19.21 -29.78
N HIS A 81 -8.33 20.37 -30.39
CA HIS A 81 -9.34 21.28 -30.91
C HIS A 81 -8.86 21.75 -32.29
N GLY A 82 -9.71 21.62 -33.31
CA GLY A 82 -9.27 21.83 -34.70
C GLY A 82 -10.22 21.35 -35.79
N TYR A 83 -11.50 21.68 -35.72
CA TYR A 83 -12.32 21.85 -36.93
C TYR A 83 -13.12 23.14 -36.82
N MET A 84 -12.85 24.08 -37.73
CA MET A 84 -13.55 25.35 -37.87
C MET A 84 -13.33 25.83 -39.31
N GLU A 85 -14.38 25.84 -40.12
CA GLU A 85 -14.45 26.72 -41.29
C GLU A 85 -15.92 26.94 -41.70
N GLY A 86 -16.32 28.22 -41.80
CA GLY A 86 -17.71 28.61 -42.07
C GLY A 86 -18.16 29.90 -41.35
N GLY A 87 -17.61 31.06 -41.72
CA GLY A 87 -18.16 32.37 -41.31
C GLY A 87 -19.29 32.84 -42.26
N PRO A 88 -19.63 34.15 -42.32
CA PRO A 88 -19.25 35.26 -41.44
C PRO A 88 -20.40 36.23 -41.06
N SER A 89 -20.33 36.96 -39.92
CA SER A 89 -20.89 38.34 -39.81
C SER A 89 -20.50 39.09 -38.52
N VAL A 90 -20.28 40.40 -38.68
CA VAL A 90 -19.92 41.49 -37.73
C VAL A 90 -21.15 42.48 -37.72
N PRO A 91 -21.37 43.52 -36.85
CA PRO A 91 -20.58 44.19 -35.78
C PRO A 91 -21.32 44.63 -34.45
N ARG A 92 -20.57 45.32 -33.55
CA ARG A 92 -20.99 46.46 -32.63
C ARG A 92 -21.88 46.11 -31.41
N ALA A 93 -21.88 46.84 -30.29
CA ALA A 93 -21.04 47.94 -29.73
C ALA A 93 -21.20 47.89 -28.17
N GLY A 94 -20.25 48.35 -27.35
CA GLY A 94 -20.12 49.75 -26.93
C GLY A 94 -19.96 49.85 -25.38
N PRO A 95 -19.43 50.96 -24.81
CA PRO A 95 -18.75 50.91 -23.49
C PRO A 95 -19.28 51.89 -22.42
N GLU A 96 -18.79 51.77 -21.17
CA GLU A 96 -18.38 52.83 -20.21
C GLU A 96 -17.94 52.13 -18.89
N VAL A 97 -16.77 52.32 -18.28
CA VAL A 97 -15.95 53.50 -17.92
C VAL A 97 -16.51 54.30 -16.73
N SER A 98 -15.97 54.05 -15.54
CA SER A 98 -15.50 55.11 -14.65
C SER A 98 -14.42 54.56 -13.70
N ALA A 99 -13.44 55.39 -13.34
CA ALA A 99 -12.29 54.99 -12.52
C ALA A 99 -11.82 56.15 -11.63
N LEU A 100 -11.00 55.81 -10.63
CA LEU A 100 -10.10 56.71 -9.86
C LEU A 100 -10.77 57.66 -8.82
N PRO A 101 -10.02 58.20 -7.81
CA PRO A 101 -8.75 57.72 -7.23
C PRO A 101 -8.55 57.91 -5.69
N ARG A 102 -7.41 57.34 -5.23
CA ARG A 102 -6.44 57.87 -4.23
C ARG A 102 -6.65 57.67 -2.72
N ALA A 103 -5.55 57.24 -2.10
CA ALA A 103 -5.32 57.14 -0.66
C ALA A 103 -4.88 58.48 -0.03
N TYR A 104 -4.97 58.57 1.31
CA TYR A 104 -4.08 59.37 2.17
C TYR A 104 -3.99 58.76 3.59
N CYS A 105 -2.88 59.02 4.28
CA CYS A 105 -2.48 58.35 5.54
C CYS A 105 -2.72 59.19 6.81
N PHE A 106 -2.40 58.57 7.96
CA PHE A 106 -2.11 59.12 9.31
C PHE A 106 -3.26 59.41 10.30
N GLY A 107 -3.08 58.94 11.55
CA GLY A 107 -3.92 59.30 12.70
C GLY A 107 -3.69 58.46 13.98
N LEU A 108 -2.53 58.58 14.65
CA LEU A 108 -2.26 58.00 15.98
C LEU A 108 -2.67 58.95 17.13
N GLY A 109 -3.13 58.40 18.25
CA GLY A 109 -3.28 59.09 19.56
C GLY A 109 -3.71 58.11 20.66
N LEU A 110 -2.85 57.77 21.65
CA LEU A 110 -2.70 58.44 22.97
C LEU A 110 -3.97 58.34 23.85
N GLY A 111 -3.99 57.82 25.09
CA GLY A 111 -2.95 57.23 25.96
C GLY A 111 -2.91 57.89 27.36
N ALA A 112 -3.04 57.13 28.48
CA ALA A 112 -2.85 57.65 29.85
C ALA A 112 -2.47 56.59 30.91
N LEU A 113 -1.44 56.95 31.69
CA LEU A 113 -0.76 56.35 32.87
C LEU A 113 -1.60 56.36 34.19
N PRO A 114 -1.09 56.08 35.43
CA PRO A 114 0.29 55.75 35.91
C PRO A 114 0.46 54.64 37.01
N TRP A 115 1.71 54.19 37.29
CA TRP A 115 2.49 54.39 38.55
C TRP A 115 3.72 53.43 38.69
N LEU A 116 4.76 53.89 39.42
CA LEU A 116 6.08 53.27 39.74
C LEU A 116 6.20 53.11 41.29
N PRO A 117 7.29 52.56 41.95
CA PRO A 117 8.70 52.40 41.51
C PRO A 117 9.50 51.14 41.97
N GLY A 118 10.76 50.98 41.51
CA GLY A 118 11.78 50.10 42.15
C GLY A 118 13.06 49.81 41.33
N LEU A 119 14.25 50.22 41.82
CA LEU A 119 15.63 49.96 41.32
C LEU A 119 16.47 49.31 42.45
N PRO A 120 17.75 48.87 42.29
CA PRO A 120 18.71 48.98 41.16
C PRO A 120 19.19 47.58 40.66
N SER A 121 20.33 47.29 40.00
CA SER A 121 21.58 48.00 39.63
C SER A 121 22.32 47.29 38.46
N ALA A 122 23.31 47.95 37.84
CA ALA A 122 24.36 47.35 36.98
C ALA A 122 25.77 47.62 37.58
N PRO A 123 26.90 47.06 37.07
CA PRO A 123 27.59 47.73 35.94
C PRO A 123 28.52 46.89 34.99
N ARG A 124 28.59 47.34 33.73
CA ARG A 124 29.79 47.53 32.85
C ARG A 124 30.80 46.38 32.58
N ALA A 125 31.04 46.10 31.29
CA ALA A 125 32.30 46.53 30.61
C ALA A 125 32.26 46.38 29.07
N GLY A 126 33.00 47.27 28.40
CA GLY A 126 33.48 47.29 27.00
C GLY A 126 34.45 48.49 26.89
N PRO A 127 34.89 48.97 25.72
CA PRO A 127 34.97 48.38 24.37
C PRO A 127 36.40 48.55 23.75
N GLU A 128 36.53 48.95 22.46
CA GLU A 128 37.71 49.53 21.74
C GLU A 128 38.65 48.57 20.94
N VAL A 129 39.29 48.93 19.78
CA VAL A 129 39.21 50.02 18.76
C VAL A 129 40.10 49.69 17.52
N SER A 130 39.72 50.12 16.29
CA SER A 130 40.55 50.39 15.07
C SER A 130 41.57 49.35 14.50
N ALA A 131 42.18 49.48 13.30
CA ALA A 131 41.82 50.10 12.01
C ALA A 131 42.87 49.73 10.91
N HIS A 132 42.53 49.95 9.64
CA HIS A 132 43.40 50.19 8.45
C HIS A 132 44.44 49.15 7.95
N PHE A 133 44.09 48.54 6.81
CA PHE A 133 44.82 48.56 5.52
C PHE A 133 46.30 49.02 5.47
N ARG A 134 47.15 48.19 4.83
CA ARG A 134 48.11 48.64 3.80
C ARG A 134 48.50 47.51 2.82
N ARG A 135 48.77 47.88 1.56
CA ARG A 135 49.10 46.96 0.45
C ARG A 135 50.61 46.70 0.32
N GLY A 136 50.97 45.44 0.05
CA GLY A 136 51.77 45.05 -1.12
C GLY A 136 53.29 45.28 -1.15
N ALA A 137 54.04 44.18 -1.27
CA ALA A 137 55.24 44.06 -2.11
C ALA A 137 55.53 42.57 -2.42
N ALA A 138 56.02 42.29 -3.64
CA ALA A 138 56.54 40.99 -4.10
C ALA A 138 58.06 40.87 -3.76
N PRO A 139 58.90 39.93 -4.28
CA PRO A 139 58.68 38.88 -5.28
C PRO A 139 59.42 37.52 -5.10
N LEU A 140 59.18 36.59 -6.05
CA LEU A 140 60.12 35.61 -6.69
C LEU A 140 61.19 34.85 -5.85
N GLY A 141 61.10 33.50 -5.86
CA GLY A 141 62.23 32.66 -6.28
C GLY A 141 62.74 31.48 -5.41
N VAL A 142 62.86 30.30 -6.05
CA VAL A 142 63.87 29.21 -5.86
C VAL A 142 63.83 28.28 -4.61
N GLY A 143 63.24 27.09 -4.79
CA GLY A 143 63.95 25.80 -4.97
C GLY A 143 64.92 25.15 -3.94
N VAL A 144 64.59 23.89 -3.57
CA VAL A 144 65.47 22.69 -3.46
C VAL A 144 66.05 22.22 -2.08
N ALA A 145 65.83 20.91 -1.79
CA ALA A 145 66.56 19.94 -0.93
C ALA A 145 66.50 20.03 0.62
N ALA A 146 66.67 18.94 1.42
CA ALA A 146 66.47 17.48 1.24
C ALA A 146 66.70 16.67 2.57
N ARG A 147 66.15 15.43 2.68
CA ARG A 147 66.42 14.33 3.67
C ARG A 147 65.95 14.53 5.14
N GLY A 148 65.43 13.53 5.88
CA GLY A 148 64.96 12.16 5.55
C GLY A 148 65.02 11.13 6.72
N ARG A 149 64.32 9.97 6.59
CA ARG A 149 64.23 8.76 7.49
C ARG A 149 63.32 8.90 8.73
N GLY A 150 62.58 7.89 9.23
CA GLY A 150 62.31 6.47 8.90
C GLY A 150 61.26 5.88 9.92
N ARG A 151 60.90 4.58 10.06
CA ARG A 151 61.24 3.29 9.40
C ARG A 151 60.23 2.18 9.88
N SER A 152 60.27 0.96 9.31
CA SER A 152 59.43 -0.26 9.55
C SER A 152 57.98 -0.17 9.02
N GLY A 153 57.33 -1.16 8.39
CA GLY A 153 57.66 -2.53 7.91
C GLY A 153 56.36 -3.15 7.33
N ILE A 154 56.26 -4.28 6.60
CA ILE A 154 57.15 -5.35 6.07
C ILE A 154 56.51 -5.85 4.72
N GLY A 155 57.27 -6.45 3.79
CA GLY A 155 56.73 -7.31 2.70
C GLY A 155 56.88 -6.75 1.27
N ILE A 156 57.87 -7.24 0.51
CA ILE A 156 58.10 -6.84 -0.89
C ILE A 156 57.55 -7.93 -1.83
N GLY A 157 56.39 -7.65 -2.44
CA GLY A 157 55.89 -8.37 -3.62
C GLY A 157 56.34 -7.67 -4.90
N ILE A 158 56.83 -8.43 -5.88
CA ILE A 158 57.51 -7.90 -7.07
C ILE A 158 56.50 -7.34 -8.08
N VAL A 159 56.67 -6.06 -8.44
CA VAL A 159 55.92 -5.42 -9.54
C VAL A 159 56.46 -5.91 -10.89
N ILE A 160 55.72 -6.78 -11.57
CA ILE A 160 55.94 -7.04 -13.00
C ILE A 160 55.17 -6.01 -13.80
N ARG A 161 55.87 -4.93 -14.21
CA ARG A 161 55.41 -4.10 -15.33
C ARG A 161 55.58 -4.89 -16.63
N ILE A 162 54.48 -5.30 -17.27
CA ILE A 162 54.49 -5.57 -18.72
C ILE A 162 53.97 -4.33 -19.44
N GLY A 163 54.80 -3.29 -19.44
CA GLY A 163 54.72 -2.26 -20.46
C GLY A 163 55.43 -2.79 -21.70
N ALA A 164 54.72 -3.49 -22.58
CA ALA A 164 55.25 -3.81 -23.90
C ALA A 164 55.43 -2.50 -24.67
N ALA A 165 56.68 -2.13 -24.95
CA ALA A 165 56.96 -1.14 -25.98
C ALA A 165 56.37 -1.64 -27.32
N ALA A 166 56.02 -0.71 -28.21
CA ALA A 166 55.63 -1.04 -29.58
C ALA A 166 56.83 -1.56 -30.38
N ALA A 167 57.24 -2.80 -30.11
CA ALA A 167 58.06 -3.59 -31.01
C ALA A 167 57.23 -3.92 -32.26
N MET A 168 57.87 -3.87 -33.44
CA MET A 168 57.27 -4.45 -34.65
C MET A 168 57.05 -5.95 -34.38
N LYS A 169 55.80 -6.41 -34.45
CA LYS A 169 55.47 -7.82 -34.22
C LYS A 169 55.98 -8.64 -35.40
N ASP A 170 56.87 -9.58 -35.15
CA ASP A 170 57.34 -10.53 -36.16
C ASP A 170 56.31 -11.65 -36.33
N VAL A 171 55.21 -11.33 -37.00
CA VAL A 171 54.13 -12.27 -37.31
C VAL A 171 54.62 -13.45 -38.16
N PRO A 172 55.44 -13.27 -39.21
CA PRO A 172 56.05 -14.39 -39.93
C PRO A 172 56.88 -15.30 -39.01
N GLY A 173 57.72 -14.75 -38.13
CA GLY A 173 58.52 -15.52 -37.18
C GLY A 173 57.68 -16.32 -36.19
N PHE A 174 56.60 -15.74 -35.65
CA PHE A 174 55.67 -16.43 -34.74
C PHE A 174 54.94 -17.61 -35.42
N LEU A 175 54.50 -17.43 -36.67
CA LEU A 175 53.83 -18.47 -37.45
C LEU A 175 54.79 -19.62 -37.81
N GLN A 176 56.01 -19.32 -38.25
CA GLN A 176 57.04 -20.32 -38.53
C GLN A 176 57.47 -21.10 -37.28
N GLN A 177 57.58 -20.44 -36.13
CA GLN A 177 57.87 -21.12 -34.86
C GLN A 177 56.71 -22.04 -34.46
N SER A 178 55.46 -21.60 -34.64
CA SER A 178 54.27 -22.39 -34.29
C SER A 178 54.12 -23.65 -35.16
N GLN A 179 54.50 -23.61 -36.44
CA GLN A 179 54.53 -24.77 -37.33
C GLN A 179 55.44 -25.91 -36.84
N SER A 180 56.48 -25.60 -36.06
CA SER A 180 57.42 -26.61 -35.54
C SER A 180 56.89 -27.41 -34.33
N SER A 181 55.71 -27.05 -33.80
CA SER A 181 55.24 -27.49 -32.47
C SER A 181 54.41 -28.79 -32.43
N GLY A 182 54.05 -29.39 -33.56
CA GLY A 182 53.30 -30.66 -33.55
C GLY A 182 53.01 -31.27 -34.94
N PRO A 183 53.18 -32.60 -35.16
CA PRO A 183 53.06 -33.22 -36.49
C PRO A 183 51.67 -33.15 -37.15
N GLY A 184 50.60 -32.92 -36.39
CA GLY A 184 49.23 -32.84 -36.91
C GLY A 184 48.75 -31.41 -37.25
N GLN A 185 49.41 -30.38 -36.73
CA GLN A 185 48.90 -28.99 -36.79
C GLN A 185 49.60 -28.12 -37.84
N ALA A 186 50.79 -28.52 -38.31
CA ALA A 186 51.60 -27.72 -39.25
C ALA A 186 50.84 -27.29 -40.52
N ALA A 187 49.94 -28.14 -41.04
CA ALA A 187 49.12 -27.82 -42.21
C ALA A 187 48.10 -26.68 -41.96
N VAL A 188 47.57 -26.55 -40.72
CA VAL A 188 46.63 -25.50 -40.36
C VAL A 188 47.38 -24.18 -40.13
N TRP A 189 48.52 -24.22 -39.43
CA TRP A 189 49.40 -23.06 -39.26
C TRP A 189 49.93 -22.52 -40.60
N HIS A 190 50.31 -23.39 -41.55
CA HIS A 190 50.71 -22.99 -42.90
C HIS A 190 49.55 -22.35 -43.68
N ARG A 191 48.30 -22.82 -43.47
CA ARG A 191 47.12 -22.25 -44.12
C ARG A 191 46.75 -20.87 -43.55
N LEU A 192 46.91 -20.67 -42.24
CA LEU A 192 46.80 -19.35 -41.59
C LEU A 192 47.86 -18.38 -42.12
N GLU A 193 49.12 -18.81 -42.24
CA GLU A 193 50.20 -18.00 -42.83
C GLU A 193 49.93 -17.64 -44.31
N GLU A 194 49.47 -18.59 -45.12
CA GLU A 194 49.13 -18.36 -46.51
C GLU A 194 47.99 -17.34 -46.68
N LEU A 195 46.93 -17.47 -45.88
CA LEU A 195 45.76 -16.56 -45.92
C LEU A 195 46.11 -15.15 -45.41
N TYR A 196 46.95 -15.06 -44.38
CA TYR A 196 47.48 -13.79 -43.86
C TYR A 196 48.39 -13.10 -44.90
N ASN A 197 49.35 -13.81 -45.49
CA ASN A 197 50.24 -13.27 -46.53
C ASN A 197 49.47 -12.84 -47.79
N LYS A 198 48.40 -13.55 -48.15
CA LYS A 198 47.48 -13.17 -49.25
C LYS A 198 46.45 -12.08 -48.85
N LYS A 199 46.43 -11.65 -47.58
CA LYS A 199 45.51 -10.62 -47.03
C LYS A 199 44.03 -10.97 -47.20
N LEU A 200 43.68 -12.25 -47.12
CA LEU A 200 42.32 -12.78 -47.30
C LEU A 200 41.54 -12.78 -45.97
N TRP A 201 41.32 -11.59 -45.40
CA TRP A 201 40.84 -11.39 -44.02
C TRP A 201 39.55 -12.15 -43.65
N HIS A 202 38.58 -12.26 -44.57
CA HIS A 202 37.34 -13.01 -44.31
C HIS A 202 37.59 -14.52 -44.19
N GLN A 203 38.36 -15.11 -45.10
CA GLN A 203 38.74 -16.53 -45.04
C GLN A 203 39.65 -16.82 -43.85
N LEU A 204 40.52 -15.87 -43.49
CA LEU A 204 41.34 -15.93 -42.29
C LEU A 204 40.48 -15.92 -41.01
N THR A 205 39.45 -15.07 -40.95
CA THR A 205 38.52 -15.02 -39.80
C THR A 205 37.80 -16.35 -39.60
N LEU A 206 37.26 -16.94 -40.67
CA LEU A 206 36.59 -18.24 -40.61
C LEU A 206 37.55 -19.36 -40.16
N GLN A 207 38.76 -19.39 -40.72
CA GLN A 207 39.79 -20.33 -40.27
C GLN A 207 40.21 -20.13 -38.81
N VAL A 208 40.25 -18.90 -38.30
CA VAL A 208 40.54 -18.63 -36.88
C VAL A 208 39.37 -19.05 -35.98
N LEU A 209 38.12 -18.84 -36.41
CA LEU A 209 36.93 -19.33 -35.69
C LEU A 209 36.94 -20.87 -35.55
N ASP A 210 37.17 -21.59 -36.64
CA ASP A 210 37.33 -23.06 -36.61
C ASP A 210 38.49 -23.48 -35.68
N PHE A 211 39.60 -22.73 -35.71
CA PHE A 211 40.82 -23.05 -34.97
C PHE A 211 40.72 -22.84 -33.46
N VAL A 212 40.01 -21.80 -32.99
CA VAL A 212 39.81 -21.58 -31.54
C VAL A 212 38.77 -22.50 -30.91
N GLN A 213 38.02 -23.25 -31.72
CA GLN A 213 37.07 -24.27 -31.28
C GLN A 213 37.67 -25.68 -31.18
N ASP A 214 38.89 -25.90 -31.69
CA ASP A 214 39.54 -27.21 -31.65
C ASP A 214 39.89 -27.62 -30.19
N PRO A 215 39.42 -28.80 -29.71
CA PRO A 215 39.68 -29.28 -28.35
C PRO A 215 41.15 -29.33 -27.94
N CYS A 216 42.10 -29.45 -28.88
CA CYS A 216 43.53 -29.50 -28.54
C CYS A 216 44.08 -28.18 -27.98
N PHE A 217 43.37 -27.05 -28.16
CA PHE A 217 43.72 -25.75 -27.55
C PHE A 217 42.90 -25.43 -26.29
N ALA A 218 42.12 -26.37 -25.75
CA ALA A 218 41.32 -26.12 -24.54
C ALA A 218 42.13 -25.99 -23.23
N GLN A 219 43.44 -26.26 -23.24
CA GLN A 219 44.32 -26.20 -22.06
C GLN A 219 45.63 -25.46 -22.37
N GLY A 220 46.04 -24.55 -21.48
CA GLY A 220 47.26 -23.74 -21.58
C GLY A 220 47.00 -22.26 -21.88
N ASP A 221 48.06 -21.52 -22.21
CA ASP A 221 48.04 -20.08 -22.52
C ASP A 221 48.13 -19.79 -24.04
N GLY A 222 47.86 -20.79 -24.86
CA GLY A 222 48.06 -20.77 -26.30
C GLY A 222 47.18 -19.77 -27.06
N LEU A 223 45.90 -19.63 -26.69
CA LEU A 223 44.99 -18.69 -27.35
C LEU A 223 45.28 -17.24 -26.96
N ILE A 224 45.76 -17.01 -25.72
CA ILE A 224 46.24 -15.69 -25.26
C ILE A 224 47.46 -15.26 -26.10
N LYS A 225 48.46 -16.14 -26.25
CA LYS A 225 49.64 -15.89 -27.10
C LYS A 225 49.27 -15.69 -28.57
N LEU A 226 48.31 -16.45 -29.10
CA LEU A 226 47.79 -16.28 -30.45
C LEU A 226 47.13 -14.90 -30.63
N TYR A 227 46.35 -14.44 -29.66
CA TYR A 227 45.72 -13.12 -29.73
C TYR A 227 46.77 -11.99 -29.68
N GLU A 228 47.71 -12.06 -28.73
CA GLU A 228 48.75 -11.03 -28.55
C GLU A 228 49.72 -10.92 -29.73
N ASN A 229 50.12 -12.04 -30.33
CA ASN A 229 51.15 -12.06 -31.37
C ASN A 229 50.58 -12.06 -32.80
N PHE A 230 49.33 -12.46 -33.03
CA PHE A 230 48.73 -12.59 -34.36
C PHE A 230 47.42 -11.80 -34.53
N ILE A 231 46.36 -12.15 -33.79
CA ILE A 231 45.00 -11.64 -34.05
C ILE A 231 44.91 -10.12 -33.85
N SER A 232 45.57 -9.60 -32.82
CA SER A 232 45.58 -8.16 -32.49
C SER A 232 46.23 -7.25 -33.53
N GLU A 233 46.90 -7.78 -34.57
CA GLU A 233 47.37 -6.94 -35.69
C GLU A 233 46.24 -6.63 -36.67
N PHE A 234 45.37 -7.60 -36.96
CA PHE A 234 44.32 -7.49 -37.99
C PHE A 234 42.90 -7.41 -37.43
N GLU A 235 42.71 -7.39 -36.10
CA GLU A 235 41.41 -7.25 -35.42
C GLU A 235 40.54 -6.12 -36.00
N HIS A 236 41.14 -5.00 -36.40
CA HIS A 236 40.47 -3.84 -37.02
C HIS A 236 39.88 -4.12 -38.42
N ARG A 237 40.08 -5.32 -38.97
CA ARG A 237 39.58 -5.80 -40.28
C ARG A 237 38.65 -7.01 -40.14
N VAL A 238 38.41 -7.48 -38.93
CA VAL A 238 37.52 -8.60 -38.62
C VAL A 238 36.10 -8.07 -38.40
N ASN A 239 35.08 -8.87 -38.69
CA ASN A 239 33.71 -8.52 -38.31
C ASN A 239 33.62 -8.41 -36.77
N PRO A 240 33.04 -7.34 -36.19
CA PRO A 240 32.99 -7.15 -34.75
C PRO A 240 32.38 -8.33 -33.96
N LEU A 241 31.32 -8.96 -34.47
CA LEU A 241 30.68 -10.11 -33.81
C LEU A 241 31.62 -11.32 -33.79
N SER A 242 32.18 -11.68 -34.94
CA SER A 242 33.18 -12.77 -35.05
C SER A 242 34.43 -12.52 -34.20
N LEU A 243 34.84 -11.26 -34.05
CA LEU A 243 35.96 -10.88 -33.17
C LEU A 243 35.63 -11.14 -31.70
N VAL A 244 34.40 -10.81 -31.25
CA VAL A 244 33.96 -11.11 -29.89
C VAL A 244 33.86 -12.62 -29.67
N GLU A 245 33.29 -13.39 -30.59
CA GLU A 245 33.24 -14.85 -30.50
C GLU A 245 34.63 -15.47 -30.28
N ILE A 246 35.62 -15.08 -31.08
CA ILE A 246 37.03 -15.50 -30.90
C ILE A 246 37.55 -15.10 -29.51
N ILE A 247 37.27 -13.87 -29.07
CA ILE A 247 37.72 -13.35 -27.77
C ILE A 247 37.08 -14.09 -26.58
N LEU A 248 35.83 -14.56 -26.68
CA LEU A 248 35.21 -15.37 -25.63
C LEU A 248 35.95 -16.70 -25.40
N HIS A 249 36.54 -17.30 -26.44
CA HIS A 249 37.41 -18.48 -26.28
C HIS A 249 38.75 -18.13 -25.62
N VAL A 250 39.34 -16.97 -25.93
CA VAL A 250 40.57 -16.48 -25.28
C VAL A 250 40.33 -16.19 -23.79
N VAL A 251 39.22 -15.54 -23.46
CA VAL A 251 38.84 -15.18 -22.07
C VAL A 251 38.69 -16.41 -21.18
N ARG A 252 38.20 -17.53 -21.70
CA ARG A 252 38.09 -18.80 -20.95
C ARG A 252 39.44 -19.38 -20.49
N GLN A 253 40.56 -18.95 -21.06
CA GLN A 253 41.91 -19.33 -20.61
C GLN A 253 42.49 -18.39 -19.54
N MET A 254 41.84 -17.25 -19.27
CA MET A 254 42.33 -16.28 -18.28
C MET A 254 41.93 -16.73 -16.87
N THR A 255 42.92 -17.09 -16.04
CA THR A 255 42.68 -17.59 -14.68
C THR A 255 42.35 -16.51 -13.65
N ASP A 256 42.57 -15.22 -13.97
CA ASP A 256 42.23 -14.08 -13.12
C ASP A 256 40.99 -13.35 -13.70
N PRO A 257 39.83 -13.38 -13.02
CA PRO A 257 38.61 -12.71 -13.48
C PRO A 257 38.78 -11.19 -13.66
N THR A 258 39.65 -10.54 -12.88
CA THR A 258 39.91 -9.09 -12.95
C THR A 258 40.61 -8.71 -14.26
N VAL A 259 41.53 -9.58 -14.70
CA VAL A 259 42.26 -9.42 -15.97
C VAL A 259 41.31 -9.68 -17.15
N ALA A 260 40.46 -10.71 -17.05
CA ALA A 260 39.42 -11.00 -18.03
C ALA A 260 38.42 -9.85 -18.21
N LEU A 261 37.91 -9.28 -17.11
CA LEU A 261 37.03 -8.11 -17.13
C LEU A 261 37.71 -6.89 -17.78
N THR A 262 38.96 -6.58 -17.40
CA THR A 262 39.74 -5.48 -17.99
C THR A 262 39.97 -5.68 -19.50
N PHE A 263 40.09 -6.93 -19.96
CA PHE A 263 40.28 -7.29 -21.36
C PHE A 263 38.98 -7.18 -22.17
N LEU A 264 37.85 -7.62 -21.61
CA LEU A 264 36.53 -7.47 -22.23
C LEU A 264 36.07 -6.01 -22.29
N GLU A 265 36.31 -5.20 -21.26
CA GLU A 265 36.05 -3.75 -21.27
C GLU A 265 36.80 -3.05 -22.41
N LYS A 266 38.09 -3.35 -22.59
CA LYS A 266 38.88 -2.85 -23.74
C LYS A 266 38.38 -3.36 -25.08
N THR A 267 37.81 -4.57 -25.12
CA THR A 267 37.21 -5.14 -26.34
C THR A 267 35.92 -4.42 -26.69
N ARG A 268 35.03 -4.17 -25.69
CA ARG A 268 33.78 -3.43 -25.85
C ARG A 268 34.01 -2.09 -26.55
N GLU A 269 35.03 -1.34 -26.11
CA GLU A 269 35.40 -0.05 -26.71
C GLU A 269 35.78 -0.15 -28.21
N LYS A 270 36.37 -1.28 -28.65
CA LYS A 270 36.73 -1.51 -30.06
C LYS A 270 35.54 -1.93 -30.93
N VAL A 271 34.54 -2.60 -30.35
CA VAL A 271 33.39 -3.18 -31.08
C VAL A 271 32.12 -2.32 -31.06
N LYS A 272 32.21 -1.07 -30.57
CA LYS A 272 31.13 -0.05 -30.54
C LYS A 272 30.42 0.23 -31.87
N SER A 273 30.92 -0.30 -33.00
CA SER A 273 30.31 -0.19 -34.33
C SER A 273 29.23 -1.24 -34.63
N SER A 274 28.96 -2.18 -33.72
CA SER A 274 27.96 -3.24 -33.89
C SER A 274 27.26 -3.55 -32.56
N ASP A 275 25.95 -3.30 -32.50
CA ASP A 275 25.16 -3.47 -31.28
C ASP A 275 25.14 -4.93 -30.79
N GLU A 276 25.04 -5.91 -31.70
CA GLU A 276 25.14 -7.34 -31.38
C GLU A 276 26.47 -7.70 -30.72
N ALA A 277 27.60 -7.15 -31.21
CA ALA A 277 28.91 -7.39 -30.63
C ALA A 277 29.05 -6.73 -29.24
N VAL A 278 28.46 -5.54 -29.04
CA VAL A 278 28.42 -4.86 -27.74
C VAL A 278 27.57 -5.64 -26.73
N ILE A 279 26.40 -6.12 -27.14
CA ILE A 279 25.53 -7.00 -26.33
C ILE A 279 26.30 -8.24 -25.91
N LEU A 280 26.92 -8.97 -26.86
CA LEU A 280 27.67 -10.19 -26.57
C LEU A 280 28.84 -9.94 -25.59
N CYS A 281 29.54 -8.80 -25.73
CA CYS A 281 30.54 -8.36 -24.76
C CYS A 281 29.96 -8.06 -23.37
N LYS A 282 28.86 -7.28 -23.28
CA LYS A 282 28.21 -6.94 -22.00
C LYS A 282 27.70 -8.21 -21.29
N THR A 283 27.05 -9.13 -22.01
CA THR A 283 26.59 -10.42 -21.47
C THR A 283 27.76 -11.24 -20.91
N ALA A 284 28.91 -11.29 -21.59
CA ALA A 284 30.09 -11.98 -21.07
C ALA A 284 30.71 -11.30 -19.84
N ILE A 285 30.68 -9.97 -19.76
CA ILE A 285 31.07 -9.20 -18.57
C ILE A 285 30.13 -9.51 -17.39
N GLY A 286 28.82 -9.51 -17.62
CA GLY A 286 27.81 -9.87 -16.61
C GLY A 286 27.98 -11.30 -16.10
N ALA A 287 28.24 -12.27 -16.99
CA ALA A 287 28.51 -13.66 -16.59
C ALA A 287 29.77 -13.81 -15.72
N LEU A 288 30.81 -13.01 -15.96
CA LEU A 288 32.01 -12.99 -15.10
C LEU A 288 31.73 -12.32 -13.75
N LYS A 289 30.98 -11.20 -13.72
CA LYS A 289 30.58 -10.53 -12.47
C LYS A 289 29.71 -11.43 -11.58
N LEU A 290 28.75 -12.15 -12.18
CA LEU A 290 27.93 -13.15 -11.50
C LEU A 290 28.79 -14.24 -10.85
N ASN A 291 29.79 -14.76 -11.56
CA ASN A 291 30.73 -15.75 -11.02
C ASN A 291 31.64 -15.22 -9.89
N ILE A 292 31.82 -13.91 -9.79
CA ILE A 292 32.58 -13.24 -8.70
C ILE A 292 31.66 -12.94 -7.50
N GLY A 293 30.34 -13.03 -7.65
CA GLY A 293 29.34 -12.70 -6.63
C GLY A 293 28.90 -11.23 -6.62
N ASP A 294 29.23 -10.46 -7.66
CA ASP A 294 28.83 -9.05 -7.79
C ASP A 294 27.42 -8.95 -8.42
N LEU A 295 26.40 -9.15 -7.58
CA LEU A 295 25.00 -9.24 -8.02
C LEU A 295 24.45 -7.91 -8.52
N GLN A 296 24.74 -6.80 -7.85
CA GLN A 296 24.22 -5.46 -8.20
C GLN A 296 24.65 -5.07 -9.62
N VAL A 297 25.95 -5.14 -9.90
CA VAL A 297 26.49 -4.72 -11.19
C VAL A 297 26.16 -5.75 -12.29
N THR A 298 25.90 -7.01 -11.92
CA THR A 298 25.33 -8.00 -12.86
C THR A 298 23.94 -7.59 -13.30
N LYS A 299 23.07 -7.14 -12.39
CA LYS A 299 21.71 -6.70 -12.70
C LYS A 299 21.68 -5.44 -13.57
N GLU A 300 22.45 -4.41 -13.22
CA GLU A 300 22.63 -3.22 -14.07
C GLU A 300 23.03 -3.62 -15.50
N THR A 301 23.94 -4.60 -15.63
CA THR A 301 24.36 -5.13 -16.93
C THR A 301 23.24 -5.90 -17.66
N ILE A 302 22.30 -6.53 -16.95
CA ILE A 302 21.13 -7.22 -17.53
C ILE A 302 20.11 -6.19 -18.04
N GLU A 303 19.73 -5.20 -17.22
CA GLU A 303 18.77 -4.14 -17.56
C GLU A 303 19.23 -3.34 -18.79
N GLU A 304 20.51 -2.93 -18.83
CA GLU A 304 21.10 -2.26 -20.00
C GLU A 304 21.06 -3.13 -21.27
N VAL A 305 21.33 -4.44 -21.15
CA VAL A 305 21.35 -5.34 -22.32
C VAL A 305 19.94 -5.65 -22.82
N GLU A 306 18.96 -5.75 -21.92
CA GLU A 306 17.55 -5.93 -22.31
C GLU A 306 17.04 -4.74 -23.13
N GLU A 307 17.40 -3.51 -22.76
CA GLU A 307 17.05 -2.31 -23.54
C GLU A 307 17.70 -2.34 -24.94
N MET A 308 18.97 -2.76 -25.03
CA MET A 308 19.65 -2.93 -26.32
C MET A 308 19.00 -4.03 -27.18
N LEU A 309 18.57 -5.15 -26.59
CA LEU A 309 17.89 -6.24 -27.29
C LEU A 309 16.51 -5.84 -27.81
N ASN A 310 15.73 -5.10 -27.01
CA ASN A 310 14.40 -4.60 -27.40
C ASN A 310 14.44 -3.68 -28.64
N ASN A 311 15.60 -3.09 -28.93
CA ASN A 311 15.83 -2.27 -30.13
C ASN A 311 16.28 -3.06 -31.38
N LEU A 312 16.64 -4.34 -31.25
CA LEU A 312 17.06 -5.18 -32.38
C LEU A 312 15.89 -5.77 -33.18
N PRO A 313 16.00 -5.90 -34.52
CA PRO A 313 14.95 -6.45 -35.36
C PRO A 313 14.97 -8.00 -35.39
N GLY A 314 14.35 -8.64 -34.39
CA GLY A 314 14.09 -10.08 -34.36
C GLY A 314 15.07 -10.89 -33.52
N VAL A 315 14.81 -12.20 -33.38
CA VAL A 315 15.61 -13.10 -32.54
C VAL A 315 16.92 -13.47 -33.26
N THR A 316 18.03 -13.18 -32.61
CA THR A 316 19.42 -13.39 -33.09
C THR A 316 20.21 -14.26 -32.11
N SER A 317 21.39 -14.74 -32.49
CA SER A 317 22.21 -15.64 -31.67
C SER A 317 22.58 -15.06 -30.29
N VAL A 318 22.60 -13.73 -30.14
CA VAL A 318 22.88 -13.06 -28.86
C VAL A 318 21.75 -13.18 -27.83
N HIS A 319 20.49 -13.37 -28.26
CA HIS A 319 19.35 -13.52 -27.35
C HIS A 319 19.50 -14.75 -26.44
N SER A 320 19.96 -15.88 -27.00
CA SER A 320 20.24 -17.10 -26.23
C SER A 320 21.28 -16.89 -25.13
N ARG A 321 22.30 -16.05 -25.39
CA ARG A 321 23.35 -15.75 -24.39
C ARG A 321 22.83 -14.85 -23.28
N PHE A 322 21.98 -13.88 -23.62
CA PHE A 322 21.33 -13.01 -22.64
C PHE A 322 20.39 -13.80 -21.72
N TYR A 323 19.47 -14.60 -22.26
CA TYR A 323 18.54 -15.36 -21.43
C TYR A 323 19.24 -16.44 -20.57
N ASP A 324 20.39 -16.99 -21.01
CA ASP A 324 21.22 -17.85 -20.16
C ASP A 324 21.86 -17.09 -18.98
N LEU A 325 22.33 -15.85 -19.19
CA LEU A 325 22.81 -14.99 -18.10
C LEU A 325 21.67 -14.60 -17.14
N SER A 326 20.57 -14.10 -17.69
CA SER A 326 19.43 -13.59 -16.92
C SER A 326 18.79 -14.70 -16.07
N SER A 327 18.55 -15.88 -16.66
CA SER A 327 18.07 -17.04 -15.89
C SER A 327 19.08 -17.45 -14.81
N LYS A 328 20.39 -17.52 -15.08
CA LYS A 328 21.38 -17.83 -14.02
C LYS A 328 21.41 -16.80 -12.89
N TYR A 329 21.24 -15.51 -13.20
CA TYR A 329 21.10 -14.46 -12.20
C TYR A 329 19.84 -14.66 -11.35
N TYR A 330 18.66 -14.82 -11.96
CA TYR A 330 17.40 -15.06 -11.24
C TYR A 330 17.40 -16.35 -10.42
N GLN A 331 18.08 -17.40 -10.89
CA GLN A 331 18.31 -18.64 -10.15
C GLN A 331 19.18 -18.40 -8.90
N THR A 332 20.18 -17.54 -9.00
CA THR A 332 21.14 -17.25 -7.91
C THR A 332 20.49 -16.41 -6.80
N ILE A 333 19.61 -15.47 -7.14
CA ILE A 333 18.89 -14.64 -6.15
C ILE A 333 17.61 -15.30 -5.60
N GLY A 334 17.19 -16.45 -6.15
CA GLY A 334 15.98 -17.17 -5.72
C GLY A 334 14.66 -16.64 -6.31
N ASN A 335 14.69 -15.76 -7.31
CA ASN A 335 13.47 -15.26 -7.96
C ASN A 335 12.95 -16.30 -8.97
N HIS A 336 12.10 -17.22 -8.49
CA HIS A 336 11.55 -18.32 -9.27
C HIS A 336 10.66 -17.87 -10.44
N ALA A 337 9.88 -16.79 -10.29
CA ALA A 337 8.97 -16.31 -11.33
C ALA A 337 9.71 -15.70 -12.53
N SER A 338 10.72 -14.85 -12.29
CA SER A 338 11.56 -14.29 -13.35
C SER A 338 12.46 -15.36 -13.97
N TYR A 339 13.00 -16.28 -13.16
CA TYR A 339 13.73 -17.45 -13.66
C TYR A 339 12.88 -18.27 -14.65
N TYR A 340 11.63 -18.60 -14.29
CA TYR A 340 10.75 -19.41 -15.12
C TYR A 340 10.51 -18.78 -16.51
N LYS A 341 10.25 -17.46 -16.55
CA LYS A 341 10.05 -16.71 -17.80
C LYS A 341 11.30 -16.72 -18.69
N ASP A 342 12.46 -16.38 -18.14
CA ASP A 342 13.68 -16.24 -18.94
C ASP A 342 14.32 -17.59 -19.30
N ALA A 343 14.18 -18.62 -18.46
CA ALA A 343 14.59 -19.97 -18.82
C ALA A 343 13.70 -20.58 -19.93
N LEU A 344 12.40 -20.26 -19.99
CA LEU A 344 11.55 -20.61 -21.14
C LEU A 344 11.96 -19.83 -22.41
N ARG A 345 12.20 -18.51 -22.31
CA ARG A 345 12.70 -17.70 -23.42
C ARG A 345 14.05 -18.22 -23.95
N PHE A 346 14.96 -18.64 -23.07
CA PHE A 346 16.21 -19.31 -23.43
C PHE A 346 15.98 -20.58 -24.24
N LEU A 347 15.10 -21.47 -23.77
CA LEU A 347 14.76 -22.72 -24.48
C LEU A 347 14.09 -22.45 -25.84
N GLY A 348 13.31 -21.39 -25.97
CA GLY A 348 12.76 -20.93 -27.26
C GLY A 348 13.81 -20.41 -28.26
N CYS A 349 15.05 -20.12 -27.80
CA CYS A 349 16.14 -19.61 -28.64
C CYS A 349 17.16 -20.68 -29.09
N ILE A 350 16.99 -21.96 -28.70
CA ILE A 350 17.95 -23.05 -28.99
C ILE A 350 17.22 -24.35 -29.41
N ASP A 351 17.86 -25.25 -30.17
CA ASP A 351 17.37 -26.63 -30.29
C ASP A 351 17.85 -27.43 -29.08
N VAL A 352 16.93 -28.06 -28.35
CA VAL A 352 17.23 -28.89 -27.17
C VAL A 352 18.23 -30.00 -27.48
N LYS A 353 18.30 -30.47 -28.74
CA LYS A 353 19.27 -31.48 -29.20
C LYS A 353 20.74 -31.04 -29.09
N ASP A 354 21.00 -29.74 -29.09
CA ASP A 354 22.36 -29.18 -29.00
C ASP A 354 22.88 -29.13 -27.55
N LEU A 355 22.02 -29.35 -26.55
CA LEU A 355 22.40 -29.43 -25.14
C LEU A 355 22.78 -30.86 -24.72
N PRO A 356 23.82 -31.05 -23.88
CA PRO A 356 24.09 -32.34 -23.24
C PRO A 356 22.91 -32.84 -22.40
N VAL A 357 22.64 -34.15 -22.42
CA VAL A 357 21.50 -34.77 -21.72
C VAL A 357 21.47 -34.45 -20.21
N SER A 358 22.64 -34.35 -19.56
CA SER A 358 22.75 -33.94 -18.16
C SER A 358 22.28 -32.51 -17.91
N GLU A 359 22.59 -31.58 -18.83
CA GLU A 359 22.15 -30.18 -18.73
C GLU A 359 20.66 -30.04 -19.03
N GLN A 360 20.12 -30.83 -19.97
CA GLN A 360 18.67 -30.91 -20.21
C GLN A 360 17.93 -31.32 -18.93
N GLN A 361 18.41 -32.34 -18.22
CA GLN A 361 17.82 -32.83 -16.96
C GLN A 361 17.90 -31.81 -15.82
N GLU A 362 19.03 -31.12 -15.67
CA GLU A 362 19.20 -30.10 -14.64
C GLU A 362 18.30 -28.88 -14.89
N ARG A 363 18.24 -28.39 -16.13
CA ARG A 363 17.36 -27.28 -16.52
C ARG A 363 15.89 -27.66 -16.43
N ALA A 364 15.49 -28.85 -16.90
CA ALA A 364 14.11 -29.33 -16.78
C ALA A 364 13.65 -29.41 -15.32
N PHE A 365 14.51 -29.90 -14.42
CA PHE A 365 14.20 -30.01 -13.01
C PHE A 365 14.06 -28.64 -12.34
N THR A 366 15.02 -27.75 -12.57
CA THR A 366 15.00 -26.40 -12.00
C THR A 366 13.82 -25.58 -12.53
N LEU A 367 13.51 -25.70 -13.82
CA LEU A 367 12.38 -25.01 -14.46
C LEU A 367 11.02 -25.52 -13.99
N GLY A 368 10.86 -26.84 -13.82
CA GLY A 368 9.64 -27.40 -13.25
C GLY A 368 9.44 -27.02 -11.79
N LEU A 369 10.52 -26.98 -10.99
CA LEU A 369 10.47 -26.52 -9.61
C LEU A 369 10.13 -25.02 -9.52
N ALA A 370 10.74 -24.18 -10.36
CA ALA A 370 10.44 -22.75 -10.43
C ALA A 370 9.02 -22.45 -10.93
N GLY A 371 8.43 -23.32 -11.75
CA GLY A 371 7.01 -23.24 -12.09
C GLY A 371 6.10 -23.45 -10.87
N LEU A 372 6.43 -24.40 -9.99
CA LEU A 372 5.67 -24.66 -8.76
C LEU A 372 5.91 -23.62 -7.65
N LEU A 373 7.09 -22.98 -7.62
CA LEU A 373 7.51 -22.00 -6.61
C LEU A 373 7.32 -20.53 -7.03
N GLY A 374 7.06 -20.27 -8.31
CA GLY A 374 6.99 -18.91 -8.86
C GLY A 374 5.66 -18.23 -8.56
N GLU A 375 5.68 -17.17 -7.76
CA GLU A 375 4.52 -16.31 -7.56
C GLU A 375 4.02 -15.75 -8.90
N GLY A 376 2.70 -15.81 -9.12
CA GLY A 376 2.08 -15.40 -10.39
C GLY A 376 2.18 -16.42 -11.54
N VAL A 377 2.84 -17.58 -11.37
CA VAL A 377 2.97 -18.60 -12.41
C VAL A 377 1.83 -19.63 -12.32
N TYR A 378 0.69 -19.32 -12.94
CA TYR A 378 -0.52 -20.17 -12.92
C TYR A 378 -0.73 -21.03 -14.17
N ASN A 379 0.12 -20.90 -15.20
CA ASN A 379 -0.02 -21.60 -16.48
C ASN A 379 1.27 -22.34 -16.84
N PHE A 380 1.20 -23.66 -16.91
CA PHE A 380 2.32 -24.53 -17.28
C PHE A 380 2.24 -25.01 -18.73
N GLY A 381 1.26 -24.57 -19.53
CA GLY A 381 1.01 -25.08 -20.88
C GLY A 381 2.24 -25.04 -21.80
N GLU A 382 3.02 -23.96 -21.79
CA GLU A 382 4.24 -23.86 -22.60
C GLU A 382 5.32 -24.84 -22.13
N LEU A 383 5.54 -24.98 -20.82
CA LEU A 383 6.49 -25.92 -20.24
C LEU A 383 6.08 -27.39 -20.46
N LEU A 384 4.81 -27.72 -20.25
CA LEU A 384 4.26 -29.07 -20.41
C LEU A 384 4.31 -29.57 -21.85
N MET A 385 4.22 -28.65 -22.83
CA MET A 385 4.36 -28.94 -24.26
C MET A 385 5.83 -28.98 -24.73
N HIS A 386 6.79 -28.55 -23.91
CA HIS A 386 8.19 -28.43 -24.32
C HIS A 386 8.96 -29.76 -24.13
N PRO A 387 9.70 -30.24 -25.15
CA PRO A 387 10.35 -31.56 -25.11
C PRO A 387 11.45 -31.69 -24.05
N VAL A 388 11.89 -30.60 -23.41
CA VAL A 388 12.89 -30.66 -22.33
C VAL A 388 12.43 -31.52 -21.14
N LEU A 389 11.12 -31.59 -20.86
CA LEU A 389 10.58 -32.42 -19.78
C LEU A 389 10.72 -33.93 -20.06
N GLU A 390 10.79 -34.34 -21.32
CA GLU A 390 11.00 -35.75 -21.68
C GLU A 390 12.35 -36.28 -21.16
N SER A 391 13.35 -35.40 -20.96
CA SER A 391 14.65 -35.76 -20.37
C SER A 391 14.54 -36.27 -18.92
N LEU A 392 13.47 -35.91 -18.20
CA LEU A 392 13.17 -36.35 -16.84
C LEU A 392 12.34 -37.65 -16.78
N ARG A 393 11.77 -38.13 -17.89
CA ARG A 393 11.03 -39.40 -17.89
C ARG A 393 11.99 -40.58 -17.70
N ASN A 394 11.55 -41.57 -16.91
CA ASN A 394 12.37 -42.72 -16.48
C ASN A 394 13.56 -42.34 -15.57
N THR A 395 13.52 -41.16 -14.92
CA THR A 395 14.45 -40.77 -13.85
C THR A 395 13.77 -40.79 -12.48
N ASP A 396 14.56 -40.65 -11.41
CA ASP A 396 14.10 -40.42 -10.04
C ASP A 396 13.28 -39.12 -9.88
N ARG A 397 13.33 -38.22 -10.86
CA ARG A 397 12.66 -36.90 -10.87
C ARG A 397 11.33 -36.87 -11.64
N GLN A 398 10.86 -38.02 -12.13
CA GLN A 398 9.62 -38.09 -12.93
C GLN A 398 8.39 -37.55 -12.20
N TRP A 399 8.33 -37.66 -10.86
CA TRP A 399 7.25 -37.12 -10.02
C TRP A 399 6.98 -35.63 -10.26
N LEU A 400 7.99 -34.85 -10.68
CA LEU A 400 7.85 -33.42 -10.95
C LEU A 400 6.96 -33.18 -12.17
N ILE A 401 7.09 -34.01 -13.21
CA ILE A 401 6.23 -33.98 -14.40
C ILE A 401 4.78 -34.26 -13.98
N ASP A 402 4.57 -35.36 -13.22
CA ASP A 402 3.25 -35.78 -12.78
C ASP A 402 2.58 -34.73 -11.87
N THR A 403 3.37 -34.03 -11.04
CA THR A 403 2.91 -32.93 -10.18
C THR A 403 2.48 -31.70 -11.00
N LEU A 404 3.26 -31.31 -12.01
CA LEU A 404 2.92 -30.20 -12.91
C LEU A 404 1.64 -30.48 -13.71
N TYR A 405 1.46 -31.71 -14.20
CA TYR A 405 0.21 -32.13 -14.87
C TYR A 405 -0.99 -32.17 -13.91
N ALA A 406 -0.83 -32.67 -12.68
CA ALA A 406 -1.89 -32.67 -11.67
C ALA A 406 -2.34 -31.25 -11.30
N PHE A 407 -1.40 -30.32 -11.15
CA PHE A 407 -1.68 -28.92 -10.87
C PHE A 407 -2.38 -28.23 -12.07
N ASN A 408 -1.83 -28.35 -13.28
CA ASN A 408 -2.39 -27.74 -14.49
C ASN A 408 -3.79 -28.28 -14.86
N SER A 409 -4.16 -29.47 -14.38
CA SER A 409 -5.50 -30.06 -14.56
C SER A 409 -6.45 -29.83 -13.39
N GLY A 410 -6.01 -29.14 -12.33
CA GLY A 410 -6.83 -28.90 -11.12
C GLY A 410 -7.14 -30.16 -10.30
N ASN A 411 -6.40 -31.26 -10.50
CA ASN A 411 -6.68 -32.53 -9.85
C ASN A 411 -6.05 -32.61 -8.45
N VAL A 412 -6.77 -32.06 -7.47
CA VAL A 412 -6.33 -31.95 -6.07
C VAL A 412 -6.02 -33.30 -5.43
N GLU A 413 -6.81 -34.36 -5.72
CA GLU A 413 -6.58 -35.70 -5.17
C GLU A 413 -5.24 -36.29 -5.64
N THR A 414 -4.94 -36.17 -6.93
CA THR A 414 -3.67 -36.65 -7.51
C THR A 414 -2.48 -35.84 -6.98
N PHE A 415 -2.64 -34.52 -6.86
CA PHE A 415 -1.60 -33.65 -6.28
C PHE A 415 -1.29 -34.00 -4.82
N GLN A 416 -2.32 -34.29 -4.02
CA GLN A 416 -2.15 -34.74 -2.63
C GLN A 416 -1.53 -36.14 -2.52
N ALA A 417 -1.87 -37.07 -3.42
CA ALA A 417 -1.26 -38.39 -3.45
C ALA A 417 0.26 -38.35 -3.73
N LEU A 418 0.73 -37.36 -4.50
CA LEU A 418 2.16 -37.15 -4.81
C LEU A 418 2.96 -36.51 -3.67
N LYS A 419 2.32 -36.12 -2.55
CA LYS A 419 2.96 -35.44 -1.41
C LYS A 419 4.12 -36.20 -0.77
N SER A 420 4.10 -37.54 -0.80
CA SER A 420 5.20 -38.36 -0.29
C SER A 420 6.46 -38.32 -1.15
N ALA A 421 6.35 -37.91 -2.42
CA ALA A 421 7.48 -37.77 -3.34
C ALA A 421 8.07 -36.35 -3.26
N TRP A 422 7.23 -35.31 -3.41
CA TRP A 422 7.72 -33.92 -3.41
C TRP A 422 8.12 -33.42 -2.02
N GLY A 423 7.53 -33.96 -0.94
CA GLY A 423 7.89 -33.61 0.44
C GLY A 423 9.33 -33.96 0.84
N GLN A 424 10.04 -34.77 0.05
CA GLN A 424 11.46 -35.12 0.27
C GLN A 424 12.43 -34.08 -0.30
N GLN A 425 11.97 -33.08 -1.07
CA GLN A 425 12.85 -32.06 -1.65
C GLN A 425 13.02 -30.84 -0.72
N PRO A 426 14.24 -30.50 -0.28
CA PRO A 426 14.46 -29.43 0.70
C PRO A 426 13.85 -28.07 0.32
N ALA A 427 13.84 -27.72 -0.97
CA ALA A 427 13.22 -26.48 -1.46
C ALA A 427 11.68 -26.44 -1.28
N LEU A 428 11.02 -27.61 -1.25
CA LEU A 428 9.59 -27.75 -0.96
C LEU A 428 9.33 -28.07 0.53
N THR A 429 10.34 -28.55 1.28
CA THR A 429 10.24 -28.78 2.73
C THR A 429 10.50 -27.51 3.56
N LEU A 430 11.32 -26.58 3.08
CA LEU A 430 11.45 -25.21 3.63
C LEU A 430 10.12 -24.44 3.60
N MET A 431 9.18 -24.88 2.76
CA MET A 431 7.87 -24.28 2.54
C MET A 431 6.83 -24.55 3.66
N SER A 432 7.28 -24.93 4.87
CA SER A 432 6.46 -24.88 6.09
C SER A 432 6.66 -23.62 6.93
N CYS A 433 7.34 -22.59 6.40
CA CYS A 433 7.24 -21.22 6.88
C CYS A 433 5.80 -20.70 6.72
N THR A 434 4.95 -20.99 7.70
CA THR A 434 3.55 -20.57 7.71
C THR A 434 3.40 -19.31 8.53
N GLY A 435 3.28 -18.18 7.83
CA GLY A 435 2.71 -16.96 8.39
C GLY A 435 1.20 -17.18 8.57
N MET A 436 0.75 -17.30 9.82
CA MET A 436 -0.66 -17.47 10.16
C MET A 436 -1.10 -16.31 11.03
N SER A 437 -1.96 -15.44 10.49
CA SER A 437 -2.81 -14.61 11.34
C SER A 437 -3.94 -15.49 11.89
N SER A 438 -4.10 -15.50 13.21
CA SER A 438 -5.28 -16.10 13.83
C SER A 438 -6.25 -14.96 14.17
N TRP A 439 -7.14 -14.61 13.23
CA TRP A 439 -8.13 -13.53 13.42
C TRP A 439 -8.92 -13.68 14.74
N LYS A 440 -9.26 -14.92 15.12
CA LYS A 440 -9.93 -15.24 16.39
C LYS A 440 -9.14 -14.86 17.65
N LYS A 441 -7.82 -14.73 17.53
CA LYS A 441 -6.89 -14.45 18.63
C LYS A 441 -6.15 -13.12 18.45
N GLY A 442 -6.47 -12.31 17.43
CA GLY A 442 -5.74 -11.10 17.03
C GLY A 442 -4.21 -11.16 17.13
N THR A 443 -3.66 -12.30 16.73
CA THR A 443 -2.26 -12.64 16.89
C THR A 443 -1.66 -12.98 15.53
N PHE A 444 -0.54 -12.35 15.21
CA PHE A 444 0.31 -12.74 14.10
C PHE A 444 1.31 -13.81 14.57
N SER A 445 1.48 -14.87 13.79
CA SER A 445 2.45 -15.93 14.09
C SER A 445 3.21 -16.33 12.85
N HIS A 446 4.52 -16.47 12.98
CA HIS A 446 5.41 -16.99 11.95
C HIS A 446 6.14 -18.21 12.50
N VAL A 447 5.94 -19.37 11.86
CA VAL A 447 6.49 -20.65 12.32
C VAL A 447 7.65 -21.07 11.42
N LEU A 448 8.87 -21.11 11.98
CA LEU A 448 10.05 -21.73 11.37
C LEU A 448 10.11 -23.20 11.80
N GLN A 449 9.94 -24.12 10.86
CA GLN A 449 9.97 -25.56 11.13
C GLN A 449 11.22 -26.21 10.55
N SER A 450 11.93 -26.97 11.38
CA SER A 450 13.14 -27.72 11.06
C SER A 450 12.96 -29.20 11.42
N THR A 451 13.94 -30.05 11.06
CA THR A 451 13.94 -31.49 11.40
C THR A 451 13.93 -31.74 12.90
N ASP A 452 14.67 -30.93 13.66
CA ASP A 452 14.95 -31.15 15.08
C ASP A 452 14.14 -30.23 16.02
N TYR A 453 13.55 -29.16 15.50
CA TYR A 453 12.78 -28.19 16.27
C TYR A 453 11.77 -27.39 15.44
N THR A 454 10.89 -26.70 16.14
CA THR A 454 10.01 -25.65 15.63
C THR A 454 10.24 -24.39 16.45
N ALA A 455 10.56 -23.28 15.79
CA ALA A 455 10.65 -21.96 16.40
C ALA A 455 9.44 -21.13 15.94
N THR A 456 8.55 -20.81 16.88
CA THR A 456 7.37 -19.97 16.64
C THR A 456 7.67 -18.56 17.11
N HIS A 457 7.66 -17.61 16.19
CA HIS A 457 7.67 -16.18 16.47
C HIS A 457 6.22 -15.69 16.49
N GLN A 458 5.84 -14.90 17.49
CA GLN A 458 4.48 -14.44 17.69
C GLN A 458 4.45 -12.96 18.12
N ILE A 459 3.64 -12.14 17.46
CA ILE A 459 3.44 -10.70 17.75
C ILE A 459 1.95 -10.43 17.95
N TYR A 460 1.61 -9.61 18.95
CA TYR A 460 0.27 -9.08 19.14
C TYR A 460 0.28 -7.74 19.91
N ALA A 461 -0.58 -6.80 19.51
CA ALA A 461 -0.95 -5.67 20.36
C ALA A 461 -1.91 -6.18 21.45
N HIS A 462 -1.65 -5.91 22.73
CA HIS A 462 -2.46 -6.47 23.81
C HIS A 462 -3.82 -5.76 23.89
N HIS A 463 -4.91 -6.48 23.59
CA HIS A 463 -6.24 -5.89 23.42
C HIS A 463 -6.73 -5.04 24.61
N SER A 464 -6.60 -5.54 25.85
CA SER A 464 -7.00 -4.77 27.05
C SER A 464 -5.96 -3.75 27.54
N LEU A 465 -4.69 -3.90 27.15
CA LEU A 465 -3.58 -3.05 27.58
C LEU A 465 -3.13 -2.25 26.36
N VAL A 466 -3.95 -1.27 25.97
CA VAL A 466 -3.85 -0.51 24.71
C VAL A 466 -2.48 0.10 24.40
N HIS A 467 -1.67 0.33 25.43
CA HIS A 467 -0.34 0.91 25.33
C HIS A 467 0.77 -0.14 25.17
N LEU A 468 0.43 -1.44 25.12
CA LEU A 468 1.37 -2.56 25.19
C LEU A 468 1.31 -3.45 23.94
N MET A 469 2.45 -3.62 23.28
CA MET A 469 2.68 -4.66 22.29
C MET A 469 3.58 -5.76 22.88
N ALA A 470 3.25 -7.00 22.59
CA ALA A 470 3.99 -8.18 23.03
C ALA A 470 4.56 -8.93 21.84
N PHE A 471 5.81 -9.33 21.99
CA PHE A 471 6.58 -10.16 21.06
C PHE A 471 7.04 -11.39 21.83
N SER A 472 6.97 -12.58 21.23
CA SER A 472 7.50 -13.78 21.85
C SER A 472 8.09 -14.75 20.83
N ILE A 473 9.10 -15.48 21.27
CA ILE A 473 9.70 -16.59 20.52
C ILE A 473 9.60 -17.83 21.38
N THR A 474 8.96 -18.88 20.86
CA THR A 474 8.89 -20.20 21.48
C THR A 474 9.68 -21.19 20.65
N ILE A 475 10.73 -21.80 21.22
CA ILE A 475 11.46 -22.90 20.59
C ILE A 475 10.99 -24.20 21.24
N ARG A 476 10.38 -25.09 20.45
CA ARG A 476 9.97 -26.44 20.83
C ARG A 476 10.80 -27.47 20.07
N ARG A 477 11.34 -28.46 20.77
CA ARG A 477 12.13 -29.56 20.22
C ARG A 477 11.23 -30.64 19.63
N SER A 478 11.58 -31.17 18.45
CA SER A 478 10.77 -32.17 17.72
C SER A 478 11.09 -33.62 18.13
N ALA A 479 12.31 -33.89 18.61
CA ALA A 479 12.76 -35.19 19.10
C ALA A 479 13.79 -35.03 20.23
N HIS A 480 13.96 -36.02 21.11
CA HIS A 480 14.84 -35.92 22.29
C HIS A 480 16.36 -35.96 21.98
N THR A 481 16.85 -35.10 21.09
CA THR A 481 18.27 -34.83 20.89
C THR A 481 18.79 -33.96 22.04
N GLY A 482 19.86 -34.38 22.73
CA GLY A 482 20.42 -33.65 23.88
C GLY A 482 21.28 -32.42 23.52
N GLN A 483 21.22 -31.93 22.28
CA GLN A 483 22.03 -30.80 21.81
C GLN A 483 21.29 -29.47 22.06
N PRO A 484 21.99 -28.38 22.47
CA PRO A 484 21.37 -27.07 22.55
C PRO A 484 20.95 -26.58 21.16
N ILE A 485 19.86 -25.81 21.11
CA ILE A 485 19.33 -25.24 19.87
C ILE A 485 19.34 -23.72 20.01
N THR A 486 20.14 -23.07 19.18
CA THR A 486 20.32 -21.61 19.20
C THR A 486 19.67 -20.99 17.97
N VAL A 487 18.70 -20.10 18.19
CA VAL A 487 18.13 -19.23 17.16
C VAL A 487 18.82 -17.87 17.26
N GLN A 488 19.40 -17.40 16.15
CA GLN A 488 20.00 -16.07 16.07
C GLN A 488 18.94 -15.04 15.68
N LEU A 489 18.97 -13.89 16.35
CA LEU A 489 18.08 -12.77 16.13
C LEU A 489 18.87 -11.56 15.63
N GLN A 490 18.40 -10.95 14.56
CA GLN A 490 18.95 -9.70 14.03
C GLN A 490 18.00 -8.56 14.40
N THR A 491 18.39 -7.75 15.39
CA THR A 491 17.57 -6.63 15.88
C THR A 491 18.37 -5.33 15.95
N PRO A 492 18.77 -4.74 14.81
CA PRO A 492 19.40 -3.41 14.72
C PRO A 492 18.42 -2.26 15.02
N PHE A 493 17.56 -2.39 16.04
CA PHE A 493 16.59 -1.35 16.40
C PHE A 493 17.29 -0.12 16.99
N VAL A 494 17.18 1.02 16.32
CA VAL A 494 17.61 2.32 16.82
C VAL A 494 16.47 3.33 16.61
N PRO A 495 15.79 3.79 17.67
CA PRO A 495 14.65 4.69 17.51
C PRO A 495 15.10 6.03 16.92
N LYS A 496 14.57 6.35 15.74
CA LYS A 496 14.77 7.61 15.02
C LYS A 496 13.46 7.98 14.34
N SER A 497 13.18 9.27 14.27
CA SER A 497 12.02 9.83 13.60
C SER A 497 12.42 11.09 12.83
N GLN A 498 11.73 11.39 11.73
CA GLN A 498 11.80 12.70 11.07
C GLN A 498 10.76 13.68 11.65
N ASP A 499 9.87 13.18 12.50
CA ASP A 499 8.66 13.86 12.99
C ASP A 499 8.67 14.13 14.50
N LEU A 500 9.50 13.40 15.24
CA LEU A 500 9.58 13.41 16.70
C LEU A 500 11.00 13.75 17.15
N ASP A 501 11.13 14.68 18.10
CA ASP A 501 12.40 14.98 18.77
C ASP A 501 12.65 13.95 19.88
N LEU A 502 13.28 12.81 19.54
CA LEU A 502 13.46 11.67 20.45
C LEU A 502 14.79 11.74 21.22
N HIS A 503 14.67 11.69 22.56
CA HIS A 503 15.76 11.68 23.53
C HIS A 503 15.81 10.36 24.30
N GLN A 504 17.01 9.93 24.72
CA GLN A 504 17.14 8.79 25.63
C GLN A 504 16.84 9.21 27.08
N GLY A 505 15.95 8.46 27.72
CA GLY A 505 15.70 8.54 29.16
C GLY A 505 16.46 7.46 29.94
N PRO A 506 16.36 7.46 31.28
CA PRO A 506 16.94 6.40 32.11
C PRO A 506 16.20 5.07 31.94
N ASP A 507 16.94 3.98 31.75
CA ASP A 507 16.41 2.61 31.70
C ASP A 507 15.48 2.31 32.90
N PHE A 508 14.39 1.57 32.65
CA PHE A 508 13.35 1.29 33.64
C PHE A 508 13.03 -0.20 33.68
N GLN A 509 13.23 -0.84 34.84
CA GLN A 509 12.97 -2.28 35.05
C GLN A 509 13.63 -3.21 34.00
N GLY A 510 14.81 -2.81 33.50
CA GLY A 510 15.55 -3.54 32.45
C GLY A 510 15.10 -3.23 31.01
N ALA A 511 14.13 -2.32 30.83
CA ALA A 511 13.74 -1.75 29.54
C ALA A 511 14.61 -0.54 29.18
N HIS A 512 14.86 -0.34 27.90
CA HIS A 512 15.33 0.95 27.39
C HIS A 512 14.17 1.95 27.33
N TYR A 513 14.49 3.24 27.56
CA TYR A 513 13.52 4.33 27.60
C TYR A 513 13.90 5.44 26.62
N VAL A 514 12.95 5.85 25.77
CA VAL A 514 13.02 7.11 25.03
C VAL A 514 11.76 7.93 25.21
N TYR A 515 11.89 9.25 25.09
CA TYR A 515 10.78 10.19 25.14
C TYR A 515 11.01 11.35 24.17
N GLY A 516 9.95 12.07 23.78
CA GLY A 516 10.05 13.17 22.84
C GLY A 516 8.73 13.90 22.63
N THR A 517 8.71 14.85 21.68
CA THR A 517 7.52 15.60 21.25
C THR A 517 7.40 15.64 19.73
N THR A 518 6.22 15.96 19.18
CA THR A 518 6.16 16.33 17.75
C THR A 518 7.02 17.55 17.46
N LEU A 519 7.65 17.56 16.30
CA LEU A 519 8.38 18.72 15.79
C LEU A 519 7.44 19.83 15.30
N VAL A 520 6.27 19.45 14.77
CA VAL A 520 5.26 20.36 14.23
C VAL A 520 3.95 20.16 15.02
N PRO A 521 3.29 21.22 15.51
CA PRO A 521 1.93 21.13 16.05
C PRO A 521 0.91 21.00 14.91
N GLU A 522 -0.26 20.42 15.19
CA GLU A 522 -1.34 20.25 14.19
C GLU A 522 -1.81 21.57 13.58
N VAL A 523 -1.89 22.62 14.39
CA VAL A 523 -2.20 23.99 13.97
C VAL A 523 -1.15 24.96 14.49
N GLU A 524 -0.97 26.10 13.82
CA GLU A 524 0.02 27.10 14.24
C GLU A 524 -0.25 27.57 15.68
N GLY A 525 0.78 27.50 16.54
CA GLY A 525 0.66 27.80 17.98
C GLY A 525 -0.08 26.75 18.81
N GLY A 526 -0.49 25.62 18.23
CA GLY A 526 -1.10 24.49 18.92
C GLY A 526 -0.12 23.69 19.81
N PRO A 527 -0.64 22.74 20.60
CA PRO A 527 0.20 21.86 21.41
C PRO A 527 1.05 20.93 20.54
N GLN A 528 2.24 20.57 21.03
CA GLN A 528 3.09 19.50 20.49
C GLN A 528 2.97 18.28 21.41
N PRO A 529 2.22 17.23 21.05
CA PRO A 529 2.03 16.07 21.92
C PRO A 529 3.34 15.35 22.25
N THR A 530 3.44 14.84 23.47
CA THR A 530 4.55 14.02 23.95
C THR A 530 4.42 12.55 23.54
N VAL A 531 5.55 11.85 23.45
CA VAL A 531 5.60 10.38 23.40
C VAL A 531 6.62 9.86 24.39
N HIS A 532 6.31 8.71 24.96
CA HIS A 532 7.19 7.95 25.82
C HIS A 532 7.14 6.48 25.38
N MET A 533 8.30 5.84 25.21
CA MET A 533 8.41 4.43 24.83
C MET A 533 9.38 3.67 25.72
N LEU A 534 8.94 2.52 26.21
CA LEU A 534 9.74 1.53 26.91
C LEU A 534 9.79 0.24 26.11
N TRP A 535 10.95 -0.39 25.94
CA TRP A 535 11.02 -1.71 25.31
C TRP A 535 12.06 -2.63 25.95
N THR A 536 11.74 -3.93 26.01
CA THR A 536 12.65 -4.96 26.48
C THR A 536 13.79 -5.17 25.45
N PRO A 537 15.07 -5.11 25.85
CA PRO A 537 16.18 -5.41 24.95
C PRO A 537 16.13 -6.87 24.48
N VAL A 538 16.21 -7.09 23.17
CA VAL A 538 16.23 -8.43 22.57
C VAL A 538 17.69 -8.90 22.42
N PRO A 539 18.07 -10.10 22.93
CA PRO A 539 19.41 -10.65 22.76
C PRO A 539 19.64 -11.14 21.33
N GLN A 540 20.90 -11.18 20.89
CA GLN A 540 21.29 -11.67 19.56
C GLN A 540 21.10 -13.18 19.38
N ASP A 541 21.02 -13.94 20.47
CA ASP A 541 20.84 -15.39 20.45
C ASP A 541 19.89 -15.86 21.55
N LEU A 542 18.97 -16.76 21.17
CA LEU A 542 18.09 -17.49 22.07
C LEU A 542 18.43 -18.97 22.02
N THR A 543 18.90 -19.53 23.15
CA THR A 543 19.33 -20.92 23.23
C THR A 543 18.40 -21.75 24.11
N LEU A 544 17.73 -22.74 23.52
CA LEU A 544 17.06 -23.84 24.21
C LEU A 544 18.12 -24.85 24.67
N CYS A 545 18.21 -25.12 25.97
CA CYS A 545 19.19 -26.05 26.52
C CYS A 545 18.91 -27.50 26.10
N GLY A 546 19.94 -28.36 26.15
CA GLY A 546 19.83 -29.78 25.76
C GLY A 546 18.84 -30.61 26.59
N GLU A 547 18.55 -30.17 27.82
CA GLU A 547 17.59 -30.81 28.74
C GLU A 547 16.15 -30.28 28.54
N GLU A 548 15.99 -29.10 27.95
CA GLU A 548 14.70 -28.44 27.75
C GLU A 548 14.00 -28.99 26.49
N GLN A 549 12.70 -29.30 26.60
CA GLN A 549 11.86 -29.68 25.45
C GLN A 549 11.22 -28.46 24.78
N GLU A 550 10.92 -27.42 25.55
CA GLU A 550 10.29 -26.20 25.07
C GLU A 550 10.68 -25.04 25.98
N ARG A 551 10.88 -23.86 25.38
CA ARG A 551 11.08 -22.61 26.11
C ARG A 551 10.53 -21.45 25.29
N SER A 552 9.88 -20.52 25.99
CA SER A 552 9.44 -19.25 25.44
C SER A 552 10.23 -18.10 26.05
N TRP A 553 10.45 -17.07 25.24
CA TRP A 553 11.00 -15.79 25.63
C TRP A 553 10.01 -14.71 25.21
N GLU A 554 9.54 -13.92 26.18
CA GLU A 554 8.58 -12.83 25.98
C GLU A 554 9.27 -11.48 26.14
N PHE A 555 8.91 -10.54 25.28
CA PHE A 555 9.47 -9.20 25.21
C PHE A 555 8.31 -8.21 25.02
N LEU A 556 8.44 -7.03 25.64
CA LEU A 556 7.39 -6.03 25.66
C LEU A 556 7.89 -4.73 25.03
N THR A 557 6.99 -4.06 24.32
CA THR A 557 7.14 -2.64 24.00
C THR A 557 5.89 -1.91 24.45
N ALA A 558 6.07 -0.90 25.31
CA ALA A 558 5.00 -0.02 25.74
C ALA A 558 5.21 1.39 25.14
N VAL A 559 4.13 2.04 24.71
CA VAL A 559 4.14 3.41 24.17
C VAL A 559 2.96 4.19 24.76
N ALA A 560 3.17 5.39 25.30
CA ALA A 560 2.10 6.25 25.82
C ALA A 560 2.40 7.75 25.62
N GLU A 561 1.41 8.62 25.87
CA GLU A 561 1.60 10.09 25.79
C GLU A 561 2.24 10.67 27.06
N SER A 562 2.33 9.88 28.15
CA SER A 562 2.97 10.28 29.41
C SER A 562 3.91 9.23 29.98
N GLU A 563 4.93 9.68 30.73
CA GLU A 563 5.89 8.80 31.39
C GLU A 563 5.25 7.88 32.44
N GLU A 564 4.27 8.38 33.19
CA GLU A 564 3.57 7.60 34.22
C GLU A 564 2.79 6.43 33.59
N GLU A 565 2.12 6.69 32.48
CA GLU A 565 1.28 5.71 31.80
C GLU A 565 2.10 4.63 31.08
N VAL A 566 3.19 4.99 30.39
CA VAL A 566 4.06 3.99 29.75
C VAL A 566 4.70 3.08 30.79
N LYS A 567 5.16 3.64 31.92
CA LYS A 567 5.76 2.87 33.02
C LYS A 567 4.73 1.95 33.68
N ARG A 568 3.52 2.45 33.94
CA ARG A 568 2.40 1.65 34.46
C ARG A 568 2.09 0.47 33.54
N SER A 569 1.86 0.73 32.24
CA SER A 569 1.52 -0.33 31.27
C SER A 569 2.64 -1.35 31.09
N TYR A 570 3.91 -0.91 31.13
CA TYR A 570 5.07 -1.81 31.04
C TYR A 570 5.20 -2.69 32.29
N SER A 571 5.03 -2.13 33.49
CA SER A 571 5.04 -2.90 34.75
C SER A 571 3.87 -3.88 34.85
N GLU A 572 2.67 -3.50 34.38
CA GLU A 572 1.51 -4.39 34.27
C GLU A 572 1.80 -5.56 33.32
N GLY A 573 2.37 -5.29 32.14
CA GLY A 573 2.81 -6.32 31.21
C GLY A 573 3.84 -7.28 31.81
N LEU A 574 4.85 -6.78 32.53
CA LEU A 574 5.84 -7.62 33.21
C LEU A 574 5.22 -8.51 34.30
N ALA A 575 4.20 -8.02 35.01
CA ALA A 575 3.47 -8.83 36.01
C ALA A 575 2.65 -9.96 35.35
N LEU A 576 2.11 -9.73 34.15
CA LEU A 576 1.41 -10.74 33.35
C LEU A 576 2.38 -11.78 32.76
N ILE A 577 3.60 -11.38 32.36
CA ILE A 577 4.69 -12.33 32.00
C ILE A 577 5.08 -13.18 33.22
N ALA A 578 5.33 -12.55 34.37
CA ALA A 578 5.76 -13.25 35.59
C ALA A 578 4.71 -14.26 36.13
N SER A 579 3.44 -14.07 35.78
CA SER A 579 2.34 -15.00 36.08
C SER A 579 1.99 -15.96 34.93
N GLY A 580 2.65 -15.84 33.77
CA GLY A 580 2.41 -16.66 32.58
C GLY A 580 1.04 -16.41 31.92
N SER A 581 0.42 -15.26 32.15
CA SER A 581 -0.96 -14.97 31.77
C SER A 581 -1.12 -13.98 30.60
N LEU A 582 -0.08 -13.25 30.21
CA LEU A 582 -0.12 -12.16 29.21
C LEU A 582 -0.83 -12.54 27.89
N HIS A 583 -0.40 -13.62 27.25
CA HIS A 583 -1.04 -14.07 26.00
C HIS A 583 -2.47 -14.57 26.23
N SER A 584 -2.74 -15.19 27.38
CA SER A 584 -4.08 -15.68 27.72
C SER A 584 -5.07 -14.54 27.98
N SER A 585 -4.66 -13.43 28.61
CA SER A 585 -5.51 -12.25 28.79
C SER A 585 -5.84 -11.57 27.46
N HIS A 586 -4.88 -11.52 26.53
CA HIS A 586 -5.13 -11.05 25.16
C HIS A 586 -6.14 -11.95 24.42
N ILE A 587 -5.98 -13.28 24.46
CA ILE A 587 -6.94 -14.21 23.83
C ILE A 587 -8.33 -14.08 24.46
N HIS A 588 -8.45 -14.04 25.80
CA HIS A 588 -9.76 -13.91 26.45
C HIS A 588 -10.49 -12.61 26.08
N ALA A 589 -9.77 -11.50 25.88
CA ALA A 589 -10.35 -10.25 25.41
C ALA A 589 -10.87 -10.37 23.96
N TRP A 590 -10.13 -11.04 23.08
CA TRP A 590 -10.59 -11.36 21.73
C TRP A 590 -11.79 -12.33 21.71
N ASP A 591 -11.76 -13.39 22.50
CA ASP A 591 -12.89 -14.33 22.62
C ASP A 591 -14.15 -13.61 23.12
N ALA A 592 -14.04 -12.65 24.04
CA ALA A 592 -15.14 -11.82 24.49
C ALA A 592 -15.71 -10.91 23.36
N LEU A 593 -14.86 -10.42 22.44
CA LEU A 593 -15.30 -9.69 21.25
C LEU A 593 -15.91 -10.58 20.16
N TRP A 594 -15.44 -11.82 19.99
CA TRP A 594 -16.04 -12.76 19.05
C TRP A 594 -17.32 -13.41 19.57
N GLN A 595 -17.57 -13.35 20.89
CA GLN A 595 -18.84 -13.75 21.49
C GLN A 595 -19.94 -12.70 21.29
N GLY A 596 -19.62 -11.41 21.41
CA GLY A 596 -20.58 -10.31 21.22
C GLY A 596 -20.86 -9.94 19.76
N CYS A 597 -20.06 -10.42 18.81
CA CYS A 597 -20.26 -10.21 17.36
C CYS A 597 -19.93 -11.49 16.58
N CYS A 598 -20.91 -12.04 15.86
CA CYS A 598 -20.68 -13.17 14.96
C CYS A 598 -21.60 -13.11 13.73
N ILE A 599 -20.98 -13.08 12.55
CA ILE A 599 -21.59 -13.36 11.26
C ILE A 599 -21.08 -14.72 10.80
N ASP A 600 -22.00 -15.66 10.60
CA ASP A 600 -21.70 -17.01 10.11
C ASP A 600 -22.70 -17.37 9.01
N LEU A 601 -22.23 -18.02 7.94
CA LEU A 601 -23.09 -18.38 6.81
C LEU A 601 -22.72 -19.74 6.22
N ASP A 602 -23.71 -20.44 5.70
CA ASP A 602 -23.52 -21.65 4.91
C ASP A 602 -23.44 -21.25 3.43
N GLY A 603 -22.21 -21.20 2.90
CA GLY A 603 -21.88 -20.67 1.58
C GLY A 603 -20.37 -20.65 1.31
N PRO A 604 -19.93 -19.97 0.24
CA PRO A 604 -18.55 -20.02 -0.25
C PRO A 604 -17.49 -19.70 0.82
N LEU A 605 -16.40 -20.48 0.83
CA LEU A 605 -15.28 -20.25 1.74
C LEU A 605 -14.63 -18.86 1.58
N PRO A 606 -14.40 -18.32 0.36
CA PRO A 606 -13.85 -16.98 0.19
C PRO A 606 -14.73 -15.88 0.81
N LEU A 607 -16.06 -15.96 0.63
CA LEU A 607 -17.01 -15.02 1.24
C LEU A 607 -16.94 -15.06 2.78
N ARG A 608 -16.90 -16.26 3.38
CA ARG A 608 -16.73 -16.40 4.82
C ARG A 608 -15.40 -15.81 5.31
N GLN A 609 -14.29 -16.11 4.62
CA GLN A 609 -12.98 -15.57 4.97
C GLN A 609 -12.94 -14.05 4.86
N ALA A 610 -13.53 -13.46 3.81
CA ALA A 610 -13.65 -12.02 3.65
C ALA A 610 -14.43 -11.39 4.81
N LEU A 611 -15.59 -11.92 5.17
CA LEU A 611 -16.40 -11.41 6.28
C LEU A 611 -15.68 -11.48 7.65
N TYR A 612 -15.00 -12.59 7.93
CA TYR A 612 -14.18 -12.72 9.15
C TYR A 612 -12.98 -11.78 9.14
N GLY A 613 -12.35 -11.55 7.98
CA GLY A 613 -11.30 -10.55 7.79
C GLY A 613 -11.80 -9.13 8.07
N CYS A 614 -12.86 -8.69 7.38
CA CYS A 614 -13.45 -7.36 7.57
C CYS A 614 -13.84 -7.12 9.05
N LEU A 615 -14.51 -8.08 9.69
CA LEU A 615 -14.84 -7.97 11.12
C LEU A 615 -13.58 -7.87 11.97
N TYR A 616 -12.54 -8.67 11.71
CA TYR A 616 -11.30 -8.63 12.47
C TYR A 616 -10.64 -7.25 12.43
N TYR A 617 -10.52 -6.65 11.24
CA TYR A 617 -9.89 -5.34 11.08
C TYR A 617 -10.73 -4.20 11.70
N LEU A 618 -12.06 -4.21 11.52
CA LEU A 618 -12.94 -3.24 12.18
C LEU A 618 -12.91 -3.40 13.71
N LEU A 619 -12.94 -4.63 14.24
CA LEU A 619 -12.84 -4.91 15.67
C LEU A 619 -11.44 -4.60 16.24
N SER A 620 -10.39 -4.54 15.40
CA SER A 620 -9.06 -4.06 15.79
C SER A 620 -8.98 -2.53 15.90
N ALA A 621 -9.94 -1.80 15.30
CA ALA A 621 -9.95 -0.34 15.23
C ALA A 621 -10.91 0.34 16.24
N ILE A 622 -11.72 -0.43 16.97
CA ILE A 622 -12.61 0.09 18.03
C ILE A 622 -11.87 0.24 19.38
N PRO A 623 -12.36 1.10 20.29
CA PRO A 623 -11.82 1.16 21.64
C PRO A 623 -11.98 -0.17 22.41
N PRO A 624 -11.06 -0.47 23.36
CA PRO A 624 -11.17 -1.64 24.22
C PRO A 624 -12.44 -1.61 25.06
N ARG A 625 -13.02 -2.78 25.31
CA ARG A 625 -14.12 -2.93 26.28
C ARG A 625 -13.60 -2.71 27.71
N ASP A 626 -14.50 -2.23 28.57
CA ASP A 626 -14.30 -2.06 30.02
C ASP A 626 -13.14 -1.15 30.45
N ASN A 627 -12.69 -0.22 29.58
CA ASN A 627 -11.68 0.80 29.91
C ASN A 627 -12.26 2.23 29.88
N PRO A 628 -13.00 2.67 30.91
CA PRO A 628 -13.70 3.96 30.92
C PRO A 628 -12.78 5.20 30.98
N GLY A 629 -11.46 5.01 31.14
CA GLY A 629 -10.47 6.09 31.08
C GLY A 629 -9.82 6.30 29.71
N PHE A 630 -10.10 5.43 28.74
CA PHE A 630 -9.46 5.49 27.42
C PHE A 630 -10.11 6.56 26.52
N ILE A 631 -9.32 7.51 26.05
CA ILE A 631 -9.76 8.54 25.10
C ILE A 631 -9.63 7.99 23.68
N PHE A 632 -10.76 7.70 23.04
CA PHE A 632 -10.78 7.22 21.67
C PHE A 632 -10.71 8.37 20.66
N HIS A 633 -9.77 8.33 19.70
CA HIS A 633 -9.47 9.43 18.78
C HIS A 633 -10.11 9.30 17.38
N GLY A 634 -11.08 8.40 17.22
CA GLY A 634 -11.75 8.13 15.94
C GLY A 634 -11.02 7.11 15.07
N ILE A 635 -11.53 6.89 13.86
CA ILE A 635 -11.07 5.87 12.90
C ILE A 635 -10.74 6.52 11.55
N SER A 636 -9.52 6.32 11.07
CA SER A 636 -9.09 6.70 9.72
C SER A 636 -9.52 5.64 8.69
N PRO A 637 -9.74 6.00 7.40
CA PRO A 637 -10.01 5.02 6.34
C PRO A 637 -8.94 3.91 6.23
N GLY A 638 -7.66 4.24 6.50
CA GLY A 638 -6.54 3.28 6.55
C GLY A 638 -6.34 2.59 7.92
N GLY A 639 -7.17 2.90 8.92
CA GLY A 639 -7.02 2.43 10.29
C GLY A 639 -5.77 2.97 10.98
N LEU A 640 -5.02 2.08 11.65
CA LEU A 640 -3.73 2.40 12.31
C LEU A 640 -2.53 1.72 11.65
N SER A 641 -2.74 1.06 10.52
CA SER A 641 -1.71 0.47 9.66
C SER A 641 -1.23 1.50 8.65
N ASN A 642 0.09 1.57 8.46
CA ASN A 642 0.70 2.44 7.47
C ASN A 642 1.17 1.58 6.28
N GLY A 643 0.63 1.82 5.08
CA GLY A 643 1.24 1.55 3.78
C GLY A 643 2.43 2.47 3.53
N THR A 644 2.56 3.06 2.33
CA THR A 644 3.69 3.97 2.07
C THR A 644 3.35 5.44 2.40
N GLN A 645 4.36 6.31 2.39
CA GLN A 645 4.22 7.67 2.90
C GLN A 645 3.25 8.50 2.04
N GLY A 646 2.07 8.77 2.58
CA GLY A 646 1.01 9.55 1.94
C GLY A 646 -0.18 8.72 1.43
N GLU A 647 -0.16 7.39 1.61
CA GLU A 647 -1.23 6.51 1.11
C GLU A 647 -2.32 6.18 2.16
N ASP A 648 -2.09 6.45 3.46
CA ASP A 648 -3.02 6.07 4.55
C ASP A 648 -3.73 7.25 5.23
N TYR A 649 -3.94 8.34 4.48
CA TYR A 649 -4.67 9.54 4.93
C TYR A 649 -4.19 10.12 6.28
N TRP A 650 -2.90 10.00 6.58
CA TRP A 650 -2.23 10.52 7.79
C TRP A 650 -2.82 10.11 9.15
N GLY A 651 -3.74 9.14 9.18
CA GLY A 651 -4.52 8.81 10.37
C GLY A 651 -5.63 9.82 10.70
N HIS A 652 -6.03 10.68 9.77
CA HIS A 652 -7.15 11.62 9.91
C HIS A 652 -8.51 10.91 9.83
N VAL A 653 -9.55 11.53 10.40
CA VAL A 653 -10.90 10.99 10.52
C VAL A 653 -11.87 11.70 9.58
N PHE A 654 -12.36 10.95 8.59
CA PHE A 654 -13.25 11.38 7.51
C PHE A 654 -14.71 10.96 7.76
N TRP A 655 -15.60 11.24 6.81
CA TRP A 655 -16.99 10.74 6.79
C TRP A 655 -17.07 9.20 6.78
N ASP A 656 -16.02 8.52 6.29
CA ASP A 656 -15.81 7.08 6.30
C ASP A 656 -16.06 6.42 7.65
N GLN A 657 -15.63 7.08 8.73
CA GLN A 657 -15.88 6.62 10.09
C GLN A 657 -17.39 6.51 10.34
N ASP A 658 -18.14 7.56 10.05
CA ASP A 658 -19.52 7.74 10.45
C ASP A 658 -20.51 7.05 9.49
N THR A 659 -20.08 6.86 8.23
CA THR A 659 -20.91 6.29 7.16
C THR A 659 -20.60 4.80 6.90
N TRP A 660 -19.31 4.41 6.87
CA TRP A 660 -18.89 3.06 6.45
C TRP A 660 -18.51 2.16 7.62
N VAL A 661 -17.80 2.67 8.61
CA VAL A 661 -17.39 1.87 9.79
C VAL A 661 -18.50 1.83 10.84
N PHE A 662 -19.05 2.98 11.21
CA PHE A 662 -19.93 3.16 12.36
C PHE A 662 -21.20 2.29 12.36
N PRO A 663 -21.97 2.13 11.26
CA PRO A 663 -23.21 1.32 11.29
C PRO A 663 -22.95 -0.15 11.63
N ASN A 664 -21.81 -0.68 11.19
CA ASN A 664 -21.38 -2.04 11.52
C ASN A 664 -21.04 -2.18 13.01
N ILE A 665 -20.33 -1.20 13.58
CA ILE A 665 -19.98 -1.19 15.00
C ILE A 665 -21.22 -0.99 15.87
N LEU A 666 -22.11 -0.05 15.54
CA LEU A 666 -23.35 0.20 16.26
C LEU A 666 -24.23 -1.05 16.39
N LEU A 667 -24.30 -1.86 15.33
CA LEU A 667 -25.09 -3.09 15.32
C LEU A 667 -24.65 -4.09 16.39
N PHE A 668 -23.36 -4.15 16.75
CA PHE A 668 -22.81 -5.15 17.69
C PHE A 668 -22.34 -4.57 19.02
N TYR A 669 -21.82 -3.35 19.02
CA TYR A 669 -21.15 -2.69 20.14
C TYR A 669 -21.58 -1.23 20.28
N PRO A 670 -22.81 -0.96 20.75
CA PRO A 670 -23.25 0.41 21.04
C PRO A 670 -22.32 1.16 21.99
N GLU A 671 -21.62 0.47 22.89
CA GLU A 671 -20.64 1.10 23.79
C GLU A 671 -19.42 1.66 23.03
N ALA A 672 -18.95 0.95 21.99
CA ALA A 672 -17.87 1.40 21.13
C ALA A 672 -18.35 2.49 20.16
N ALA A 673 -19.58 2.35 19.62
CA ALA A 673 -20.23 3.38 18.82
C ALA A 673 -20.41 4.70 19.61
N ARG A 674 -20.78 4.63 20.89
CA ARG A 674 -20.86 5.81 21.77
C ARG A 674 -19.52 6.54 21.87
N ALA A 675 -18.41 5.81 21.99
CA ALA A 675 -17.07 6.40 22.03
C ALA A 675 -16.63 7.04 20.70
N ILE A 676 -17.08 6.49 19.55
CA ILE A 676 -16.93 7.13 18.22
C ILE A 676 -17.67 8.49 18.20
N LEU A 677 -18.90 8.54 18.69
CA LEU A 677 -19.67 9.80 18.76
C LEU A 677 -19.06 10.80 19.77
N GLU A 678 -18.55 10.34 20.91
CA GLU A 678 -17.86 11.19 21.88
C GLU A 678 -16.61 11.87 21.30
N TYR A 679 -15.92 11.25 20.33
CA TYR A 679 -14.88 11.94 19.57
C TYR A 679 -15.43 13.17 18.83
N ARG A 680 -16.50 13.00 18.02
CA ARG A 680 -17.15 14.12 17.32
C ARG A 680 -17.70 15.19 18.27
N ILE A 681 -18.20 14.82 19.46
CA ILE A 681 -18.58 15.80 20.50
C ILE A 681 -17.38 16.62 20.98
N ARG A 682 -16.24 15.99 21.28
CA ARG A 682 -15.03 16.71 21.73
C ARG A 682 -14.47 17.63 20.64
N MET A 683 -14.61 17.25 19.37
CA MET A 683 -14.17 18.06 18.22
C MET A 683 -15.13 19.21 17.85
N LEU A 684 -16.28 19.36 18.52
CA LEU A 684 -17.30 20.36 18.18
C LEU A 684 -16.77 21.80 18.14
N GLU A 685 -15.85 22.19 19.01
CA GLU A 685 -15.28 23.56 19.02
C GLU A 685 -14.35 23.84 17.82
N GLY A 686 -13.83 22.81 17.15
CA GLY A 686 -13.18 22.95 15.85
C GLY A 686 -14.21 23.14 14.72
N ALA A 687 -15.28 22.35 14.74
CA ALA A 687 -16.37 22.43 13.77
C ALA A 687 -17.17 23.76 13.83
N LEU A 688 -17.32 24.35 15.03
CA LEU A 688 -17.91 25.69 15.21
C LEU A 688 -17.04 26.78 14.55
N ARG A 689 -15.71 26.71 14.74
CA ARG A 689 -14.76 27.68 14.13
C ARG A 689 -14.69 27.54 12.62
N ASN A 690 -14.69 26.31 12.09
CA ASN A 690 -14.71 26.06 10.65
C ASN A 690 -15.95 26.66 9.96
N ALA A 691 -17.11 26.64 10.62
CA ALA A 691 -18.30 27.34 10.14
C ALA A 691 -18.16 28.87 10.21
N GLU A 692 -17.66 29.41 11.33
CA GLU A 692 -17.47 30.85 11.55
C GLU A 692 -16.48 31.48 10.54
N GLU A 693 -15.35 30.82 10.30
CA GLU A 693 -14.31 31.24 9.35
C GLU A 693 -14.84 31.30 7.90
N GLN A 694 -15.81 30.45 7.58
CA GLN A 694 -16.52 30.44 6.29
C GLN A 694 -17.77 31.36 6.26
N GLY A 695 -18.03 32.11 7.34
CA GLY A 695 -19.13 33.07 7.44
C GLY A 695 -20.51 32.47 7.78
N TYR A 696 -20.56 31.20 8.16
CA TYR A 696 -21.78 30.48 8.54
C TYR A 696 -21.99 30.47 10.05
N LYS A 697 -23.16 30.00 10.49
CA LYS A 697 -23.47 29.75 11.91
C LYS A 697 -23.37 28.25 12.19
N GLY A 698 -23.51 27.87 13.45
CA GLY A 698 -23.57 26.45 13.82
C GLY A 698 -22.23 25.75 13.67
N ALA A 699 -22.25 24.43 13.44
CA ALA A 699 -21.05 23.61 13.30
C ALA A 699 -20.97 22.98 11.91
N LYS A 700 -19.82 23.16 11.24
CA LYS A 700 -19.40 22.45 10.03
C LYS A 700 -18.24 21.55 10.42
N PHE A 701 -18.44 20.24 10.44
CA PHE A 701 -17.32 19.31 10.68
C PHE A 701 -16.30 19.43 9.53
N PRO A 702 -15.00 19.39 9.86
CA PRO A 702 -13.96 19.40 8.83
C PRO A 702 -14.01 18.12 8.00
N TRP A 703 -13.57 18.20 6.75
CA TRP A 703 -13.42 17.05 5.86
C TRP A 703 -12.40 16.06 6.44
N GLU A 704 -11.23 16.57 6.82
CA GLU A 704 -10.21 15.81 7.53
C GLU A 704 -10.11 16.30 8.98
N SER A 705 -10.41 15.42 9.93
CA SER A 705 -10.38 15.74 11.36
C SER A 705 -9.25 15.02 12.08
N ALA A 706 -8.48 15.73 12.90
CA ALA A 706 -7.39 15.17 13.70
C ALA A 706 -7.63 15.37 15.20
N ALA A 707 -6.64 15.85 15.97
CA ALA A 707 -6.69 15.93 17.43
C ALA A 707 -7.37 17.20 17.98
N THR A 708 -7.41 18.30 17.22
CA THR A 708 -8.08 19.56 17.63
C THR A 708 -9.46 19.77 17.03
N GLY A 709 -9.85 18.94 16.05
CA GLY A 709 -11.15 19.02 15.37
C GLY A 709 -11.27 20.16 14.36
N GLN A 710 -10.18 20.86 14.07
CA GLN A 710 -10.08 21.82 12.97
C GLN A 710 -9.91 21.10 11.63
N GLU A 711 -10.09 21.84 10.54
CA GLU A 711 -9.76 21.37 9.20
C GLU A 711 -8.25 21.18 9.06
N VAL A 712 -7.85 19.97 8.70
CA VAL A 712 -6.44 19.62 8.40
C VAL A 712 -6.26 19.05 7.00
N CYS A 713 -7.30 19.11 6.16
CA CYS A 713 -7.23 18.67 4.76
C CYS A 713 -6.14 19.46 4.01
N PRO A 714 -5.16 18.78 3.37
CA PRO A 714 -4.09 19.46 2.63
C PRO A 714 -4.57 20.27 1.41
N GLU A 715 -5.76 19.96 0.88
CA GLU A 715 -6.34 20.59 -0.30
C GLU A 715 -7.63 21.35 0.07
N ASP A 716 -7.52 22.69 0.15
CA ASP A 716 -8.59 23.62 0.57
C ASP A 716 -9.96 23.37 -0.08
N ILE A 717 -10.01 22.78 -1.29
CA ILE A 717 -11.26 22.60 -2.05
C ILE A 717 -12.23 21.61 -1.39
N TYR A 718 -11.74 20.47 -0.88
CA TYR A 718 -12.57 19.45 -0.23
C TYR A 718 -13.09 20.01 1.11
N GLY A 719 -12.18 20.49 1.97
CA GLY A 719 -12.51 21.15 3.24
C GLY A 719 -13.46 22.35 3.10
N ALA A 720 -13.45 23.06 1.96
CA ALA A 720 -14.42 24.11 1.67
C ALA A 720 -15.78 23.59 1.17
N GLN A 721 -15.80 22.67 0.21
CA GLN A 721 -17.00 22.37 -0.59
C GLN A 721 -17.69 21.04 -0.28
N GLU A 722 -16.98 20.05 0.27
CA GLU A 722 -17.48 18.70 0.53
C GLU A 722 -18.21 18.63 1.89
N ILE A 723 -19.27 19.44 1.99
CA ILE A 723 -19.91 19.77 3.26
C ILE A 723 -20.81 18.66 3.81
N HIS A 724 -21.04 17.58 3.05
CA HIS A 724 -21.97 16.51 3.43
C HIS A 724 -21.53 15.75 4.69
N ILE A 725 -20.22 15.68 4.97
CA ILE A 725 -19.66 15.10 6.21
C ILE A 725 -20.35 15.61 7.49
N THR A 726 -20.79 16.86 7.49
CA THR A 726 -21.52 17.48 8.61
C THR A 726 -22.89 16.81 8.85
N GLY A 727 -23.55 16.34 7.80
CA GLY A 727 -24.76 15.54 7.86
C GLY A 727 -24.49 14.05 8.09
N ASP A 728 -23.37 13.50 7.62
CA ASP A 728 -23.01 12.08 7.82
C ASP A 728 -22.73 11.80 9.30
N VAL A 729 -21.99 12.69 9.97
CA VAL A 729 -21.84 12.71 11.43
C VAL A 729 -23.22 12.68 12.09
N LEU A 730 -24.16 13.52 11.64
CA LEU A 730 -25.47 13.60 12.26
C LEU A 730 -26.34 12.36 12.00
N MET A 731 -26.19 11.71 10.85
CA MET A 731 -26.81 10.41 10.56
C MET A 731 -26.30 9.33 11.51
N ALA A 732 -25.01 9.34 11.90
CA ALA A 732 -24.49 8.42 12.92
C ALA A 732 -25.12 8.68 14.31
N PHE A 733 -25.31 9.95 14.70
CA PHE A 733 -26.07 10.30 15.92
C PHE A 733 -27.54 9.85 15.85
N GLU A 734 -28.20 10.00 14.70
CA GLU A 734 -29.58 9.55 14.49
C GLU A 734 -29.70 8.02 14.65
N GLN A 735 -28.86 7.25 13.95
CA GLN A 735 -28.84 5.80 14.04
C GLN A 735 -28.57 5.33 15.48
N TYR A 736 -27.63 5.98 16.18
CA TYR A 736 -27.34 5.69 17.58
C TYR A 736 -28.55 5.94 18.49
N TYR A 737 -29.21 7.10 18.36
CA TYR A 737 -30.37 7.44 19.18
C TYR A 737 -31.52 6.46 18.97
N TYR A 738 -31.83 6.11 17.72
CA TYR A 738 -32.89 5.17 17.38
C TYR A 738 -32.57 3.72 17.79
N THR A 739 -31.29 3.37 17.90
CA THR A 739 -30.84 2.04 18.36
C THR A 739 -30.79 1.92 19.88
N THR A 740 -30.43 2.98 20.60
CA THR A 740 -30.09 2.92 22.05
C THR A 740 -31.06 3.69 22.95
N GLN A 741 -31.65 4.78 22.46
CA GLN A 741 -32.34 5.81 23.24
C GLN A 741 -31.53 6.37 24.44
N ASP A 742 -30.19 6.36 24.35
CA ASP A 742 -29.26 6.88 25.37
C ASP A 742 -29.50 8.37 25.67
N GLN A 743 -30.34 8.63 26.67
CA GLN A 743 -30.68 9.99 27.09
C GLN A 743 -29.48 10.75 27.65
N LYS A 744 -28.47 10.05 28.21
CA LYS A 744 -27.32 10.68 28.87
C LYS A 744 -26.41 11.32 27.83
N LEU A 745 -26.09 10.61 26.75
CA LEU A 745 -25.24 11.15 25.68
C LEU A 745 -25.82 12.47 25.13
N PHE A 746 -27.14 12.51 24.90
CA PHE A 746 -27.78 13.68 24.31
C PHE A 746 -28.08 14.80 25.31
N ARG A 747 -28.50 14.50 26.55
CA ARG A 747 -28.85 15.55 27.55
C ARG A 747 -27.66 16.10 28.31
N GLU A 748 -26.67 15.27 28.62
CA GLU A 748 -25.60 15.58 29.57
C GLU A 748 -24.23 15.64 28.90
N ASP A 749 -23.87 14.63 28.11
CA ASP A 749 -22.52 14.49 27.56
C ASP A 749 -22.26 15.35 26.29
N GLY A 750 -23.25 16.13 25.85
CA GLY A 750 -23.09 17.15 24.79
C GLY A 750 -23.72 16.82 23.43
N GLY A 751 -24.34 15.66 23.25
CA GLY A 751 -24.95 15.25 21.97
C GLY A 751 -25.97 16.25 21.44
N TRP A 752 -26.88 16.77 22.27
CA TRP A 752 -27.82 17.80 21.84
C TRP A 752 -27.14 19.11 21.38
N LYS A 753 -26.03 19.53 22.00
CA LYS A 753 -25.29 20.73 21.60
C LYS A 753 -24.76 20.58 20.16
N LEU A 754 -24.24 19.39 19.84
CA LEU A 754 -23.80 19.04 18.48
C LEU A 754 -24.97 19.03 17.49
N VAL A 755 -26.06 18.33 17.81
CA VAL A 755 -27.24 18.24 16.92
C VAL A 755 -27.81 19.63 16.60
N GLY A 756 -28.02 20.47 17.61
CA GLY A 756 -28.53 21.83 17.40
C GLY A 756 -27.57 22.74 16.64
N ALA A 757 -26.26 22.57 16.83
CA ALA A 757 -25.25 23.32 16.07
C ALA A 757 -25.21 22.92 14.59
N VAL A 758 -25.33 21.63 14.27
CA VAL A 758 -25.40 21.16 12.87
C VAL A 758 -26.69 21.62 12.19
N ALA A 759 -27.83 21.54 12.88
CA ALA A 759 -29.10 22.06 12.36
C ALA A 759 -29.01 23.57 12.05
N GLN A 760 -28.39 24.34 12.95
CA GLN A 760 -28.17 25.78 12.74
C GLN A 760 -27.22 26.07 11.57
N TYR A 761 -26.22 25.20 11.32
CA TYR A 761 -25.35 25.30 10.15
C TYR A 761 -26.14 25.16 8.87
N TRP A 762 -26.93 24.09 8.72
CA TRP A 762 -27.74 23.84 7.54
C TRP A 762 -28.69 25.01 7.22
N CYS A 763 -29.42 25.53 8.22
CA CYS A 763 -30.26 26.72 8.02
C CYS A 763 -29.47 27.97 7.58
N SER A 764 -28.23 28.16 8.08
CA SER A 764 -27.38 29.29 7.66
C SER A 764 -26.70 29.10 6.30
N ARG A 765 -26.57 27.85 5.84
CA ARG A 765 -25.91 27.46 4.58
C ARG A 765 -26.87 27.48 3.38
N MET A 766 -28.16 27.33 3.64
CA MET A 766 -29.23 27.35 2.63
C MET A 766 -29.56 28.77 2.15
N VAL A 767 -29.88 28.89 0.86
CA VAL A 767 -30.28 30.15 0.21
C VAL A 767 -31.69 29.99 -0.36
N TRP A 768 -32.59 30.92 -0.04
CA TRP A 768 -33.95 30.92 -0.58
C TRP A 768 -33.96 31.27 -2.08
N SER A 769 -34.62 30.45 -2.89
CA SER A 769 -34.90 30.71 -4.31
C SER A 769 -36.32 31.23 -4.47
N GLU A 770 -36.47 32.52 -4.78
CA GLU A 770 -37.80 33.11 -5.04
C GLU A 770 -38.46 32.57 -6.32
N GLU A 771 -37.68 32.09 -7.28
CA GLU A 771 -38.19 31.52 -8.54
C GLU A 771 -38.79 30.13 -8.34
N GLU A 772 -38.10 29.26 -7.60
CA GLU A 772 -38.53 27.87 -7.36
C GLU A 772 -39.34 27.71 -6.05
N GLN A 773 -39.40 28.75 -5.20
CA GLN A 773 -40.06 28.74 -3.88
C GLN A 773 -39.53 27.63 -2.94
N CYS A 774 -38.22 27.40 -3.00
CA CYS A 774 -37.50 26.37 -2.24
C CYS A 774 -36.13 26.88 -1.77
N TYR A 775 -35.51 26.18 -0.81
CA TYR A 775 -34.11 26.42 -0.42
C TYR A 775 -33.16 25.64 -1.31
N HIS A 776 -32.08 26.31 -1.71
CA HIS A 776 -30.94 25.76 -2.43
C HIS A 776 -29.71 25.66 -1.53
N ILE A 777 -28.84 24.68 -1.81
CA ILE A 777 -27.46 24.64 -1.30
C ILE A 777 -26.56 24.74 -2.53
N ARG A 778 -25.74 25.79 -2.57
CA ARG A 778 -24.98 26.18 -3.78
C ARG A 778 -23.48 26.08 -3.61
N GLY A 779 -22.76 25.79 -4.69
CA GLY A 779 -21.30 25.68 -4.71
C GLY A 779 -20.79 24.63 -3.73
N VAL A 780 -21.20 23.38 -3.92
CA VAL A 780 -20.75 22.21 -3.15
C VAL A 780 -19.95 21.25 -4.02
N MET A 781 -19.26 20.34 -3.35
CA MET A 781 -18.76 19.09 -3.91
C MET A 781 -19.63 17.98 -3.30
N PRO A 782 -20.23 17.10 -4.10
CA PRO A 782 -20.99 15.96 -3.61
C PRO A 782 -20.02 14.78 -3.36
N PRO A 783 -20.47 13.62 -2.84
CA PRO A 783 -19.62 12.42 -2.78
C PRO A 783 -18.91 12.08 -4.10
N ASP A 784 -19.50 12.40 -5.26
CA ASP A 784 -18.74 12.41 -6.51
C ASP A 784 -17.78 13.61 -6.64
N GLU A 785 -16.57 13.45 -6.10
CA GLU A 785 -15.49 14.46 -6.17
C GLU A 785 -15.03 14.82 -7.60
N TYR A 786 -15.45 14.11 -8.65
CA TYR A 786 -15.21 14.56 -10.04
C TYR A 786 -16.01 15.82 -10.39
N HIS A 787 -17.08 16.11 -9.65
CA HIS A 787 -17.92 17.28 -9.82
C HIS A 787 -17.77 18.23 -8.62
N TYR A 788 -17.52 19.51 -8.88
CA TYR A 788 -17.33 20.51 -7.81
C TYR A 788 -17.86 21.88 -8.24
N GLN A 789 -18.10 22.77 -7.27
CA GLN A 789 -18.87 24.01 -7.44
C GLN A 789 -20.27 23.78 -8.03
N VAL A 790 -20.87 22.61 -7.80
CA VAL A 790 -22.21 22.28 -8.27
C VAL A 790 -23.29 22.83 -7.33
N ASP A 791 -24.48 23.06 -7.85
CA ASP A 791 -25.64 23.50 -7.09
C ASP A 791 -26.59 22.32 -6.84
N ASN A 792 -27.10 22.23 -5.61
CA ASN A 792 -28.13 21.28 -5.18
C ASN A 792 -27.78 19.80 -5.40
N SER A 793 -26.61 19.36 -4.93
CA SER A 793 -26.28 17.93 -4.81
C SER A 793 -27.43 17.14 -4.16
N ALA A 794 -27.90 16.08 -4.81
CA ALA A 794 -29.02 15.27 -4.34
C ALA A 794 -28.70 14.60 -3.00
N TYR A 795 -27.50 14.01 -2.86
CA TYR A 795 -27.05 13.44 -1.58
C TYR A 795 -26.97 14.51 -0.49
N THR A 796 -26.22 15.60 -0.74
CA THR A 796 -25.99 16.67 0.25
C THR A 796 -27.32 17.29 0.72
N ASN A 797 -28.22 17.57 -0.21
CA ASN A 797 -29.50 18.21 0.11
C ASN A 797 -30.47 17.25 0.82
N ALA A 798 -30.52 15.98 0.44
CA ALA A 798 -31.33 14.98 1.12
C ALA A 798 -30.79 14.66 2.53
N LEU A 799 -29.47 14.68 2.71
CA LEU A 799 -28.80 14.50 3.99
C LEU A 799 -28.99 15.71 4.93
N ALA A 800 -28.92 16.94 4.39
CA ALA A 800 -29.29 18.16 5.11
C ALA A 800 -30.78 18.17 5.52
N GLN A 801 -31.66 17.71 4.63
CA GLN A 801 -33.08 17.53 4.93
C GLN A 801 -33.30 16.54 6.08
N ARG A 802 -32.65 15.37 6.04
CA ARG A 802 -32.72 14.35 7.10
C ARG A 802 -32.15 14.88 8.41
N SER A 803 -31.03 15.59 8.36
CA SER A 803 -30.37 16.24 9.50
C SER A 803 -31.32 17.16 10.28
N LEU A 804 -32.02 18.05 9.57
CA LEU A 804 -32.98 18.97 10.18
C LEU A 804 -34.21 18.27 10.76
N ARG A 805 -34.70 17.19 10.10
CA ARG A 805 -35.80 16.37 10.63
C ARG A 805 -35.41 15.66 11.93
N PHE A 806 -34.23 15.03 11.97
CA PHE A 806 -33.72 14.41 13.20
C PHE A 806 -33.52 15.43 14.33
N ALA A 807 -32.99 16.62 14.02
CA ALA A 807 -32.84 17.69 15.01
C ALA A 807 -34.19 18.15 15.60
N ALA A 808 -35.24 18.23 14.79
CA ALA A 808 -36.60 18.51 15.25
C ALA A 808 -37.20 17.34 16.07
N ASP A 809 -37.01 16.10 15.62
CA ASP A 809 -37.46 14.89 16.31
C ASP A 809 -36.86 14.77 17.72
N ILE A 810 -35.53 14.91 17.84
CA ILE A 810 -34.86 14.78 19.12
C ILE A 810 -35.12 15.99 20.02
N ALA A 811 -35.29 17.20 19.47
CA ALA A 811 -35.75 18.34 20.26
C ALA A 811 -37.12 18.05 20.91
N GLN A 812 -38.06 17.49 20.15
CA GLN A 812 -39.37 17.08 20.66
C GLN A 812 -39.25 16.01 21.75
N ASP A 813 -38.47 14.94 21.52
CA ASP A 813 -38.27 13.86 22.50
C ASP A 813 -37.52 14.35 23.77
N LEU A 814 -36.67 15.37 23.63
CA LEU A 814 -35.97 16.01 24.74
C LEU A 814 -36.80 17.06 25.50
N LEU A 815 -37.99 17.41 24.99
CA LEU A 815 -38.88 18.49 25.46
C LEU A 815 -38.29 19.90 25.30
N ILE A 816 -37.51 20.10 24.25
CA ILE A 816 -36.88 21.37 23.86
C ILE A 816 -37.72 21.99 22.72
N PRO A 817 -37.99 23.32 22.73
CA PRO A 817 -38.72 23.96 21.64
C PRO A 817 -38.01 23.79 20.29
N VAL A 818 -38.73 23.24 19.30
CA VAL A 818 -38.26 23.12 17.92
C VAL A 818 -38.29 24.50 17.25
N PRO A 819 -37.17 25.01 16.70
CA PRO A 819 -37.19 26.24 15.90
C PRO A 819 -37.98 26.05 14.61
N GLU A 820 -38.91 26.97 14.32
CA GLU A 820 -39.76 26.92 13.12
C GLU A 820 -38.91 26.91 11.82
N GLU A 821 -37.80 27.65 11.81
CA GLU A 821 -36.82 27.72 10.72
C GLU A 821 -36.29 26.32 10.31
N TRP A 822 -36.01 25.43 11.27
CA TRP A 822 -35.50 24.09 10.97
C TRP A 822 -36.53 23.25 10.20
N VAL A 823 -37.79 23.34 10.62
CA VAL A 823 -38.91 22.62 9.99
C VAL A 823 -39.24 23.23 8.62
N GLU A 824 -39.16 24.56 8.48
CA GLU A 824 -39.34 25.23 7.20
C GLU A 824 -38.24 24.86 6.19
N CYS A 825 -36.96 24.94 6.58
CA CYS A 825 -35.83 24.52 5.75
C CYS A 825 -35.94 23.04 5.35
N ALA A 826 -36.26 22.14 6.29
CA ALA A 826 -36.43 20.72 5.99
C ALA A 826 -37.58 20.42 5.01
N ASN A 827 -38.67 21.18 5.08
CA ASN A 827 -39.83 20.97 4.22
C ASN A 827 -39.70 21.63 2.85
N LYS A 828 -38.83 22.63 2.70
CA LYS A 828 -38.68 23.43 1.47
C LYS A 828 -37.31 23.29 0.79
N ILE A 829 -36.36 22.52 1.31
CA ILE A 829 -35.11 22.24 0.58
C ILE A 829 -35.36 21.44 -0.70
N LYS A 830 -34.74 21.88 -1.80
CA LYS A 830 -34.74 21.18 -3.09
C LYS A 830 -33.89 19.90 -2.99
N VAL A 831 -34.46 18.77 -3.36
CA VAL A 831 -33.69 17.58 -3.77
C VAL A 831 -33.98 17.42 -5.27
N PRO A 832 -32.98 17.38 -6.17
CA PRO A 832 -33.23 17.25 -7.60
C PRO A 832 -34.00 15.96 -7.92
N PHE A 833 -35.01 16.08 -8.78
CA PHE A 833 -35.80 14.94 -9.24
C PHE A 833 -36.36 15.22 -10.63
N ASP A 834 -36.07 14.34 -11.59
CA ASP A 834 -36.62 14.39 -12.94
C ASP A 834 -37.96 13.67 -12.96
N MET A 835 -39.04 14.44 -13.12
CA MET A 835 -40.42 13.91 -13.14
C MET A 835 -40.74 13.06 -14.38
N GLU A 836 -40.03 13.24 -15.50
CA GLU A 836 -40.27 12.53 -16.76
C GLU A 836 -39.56 11.18 -16.77
N LYS A 837 -38.27 11.17 -16.42
CA LYS A 837 -37.43 9.96 -16.33
C LYS A 837 -37.56 9.22 -15.00
N LYS A 838 -38.13 9.88 -13.97
CA LYS A 838 -38.32 9.34 -12.61
C LYS A 838 -37.01 8.82 -11.98
N TYR A 839 -36.02 9.69 -11.90
CA TYR A 839 -34.75 9.44 -11.21
C TYR A 839 -34.29 10.75 -10.55
N HIS A 840 -33.31 10.69 -9.66
CA HIS A 840 -32.67 11.85 -9.08
C HIS A 840 -31.42 12.22 -9.90
N PRO A 841 -31.38 13.36 -10.61
CA PRO A 841 -30.12 13.92 -11.10
C PRO A 841 -29.20 14.22 -9.92
N GLU A 842 -27.89 14.02 -10.10
CA GLU A 842 -26.90 14.13 -9.02
C GLU A 842 -26.81 15.56 -8.46
N TYR A 843 -26.96 16.55 -9.34
CA TYR A 843 -26.99 17.98 -9.02
C TYR A 843 -27.77 18.74 -10.10
N ASP A 844 -28.04 20.03 -9.90
CA ASP A 844 -28.74 20.86 -10.87
C ASP A 844 -27.92 21.02 -12.17
N GLY A 845 -28.42 20.43 -13.26
CA GLY A 845 -27.79 20.47 -14.58
C GLY A 845 -26.98 19.22 -14.96
N TYR A 846 -26.90 18.21 -14.09
CA TYR A 846 -26.20 16.94 -14.34
C TYR A 846 -26.64 16.25 -15.65
N SER A 847 -25.66 15.74 -16.42
CA SER A 847 -25.92 14.97 -17.65
C SER A 847 -25.72 13.46 -17.43
N PRO A 848 -26.69 12.59 -17.78
CA PRO A 848 -26.60 11.13 -17.57
C PRO A 848 -25.40 10.37 -18.15
N ASP A 849 -24.60 10.97 -19.02
CA ASP A 849 -23.41 10.37 -19.62
C ASP A 849 -22.09 10.83 -18.93
N GLU A 850 -22.18 11.62 -17.86
CA GLU A 850 -21.03 12.11 -17.09
C GLU A 850 -20.47 11.01 -16.16
N PRO A 851 -19.13 10.79 -16.15
CA PRO A 851 -18.51 9.75 -15.33
C PRO A 851 -18.51 10.13 -13.85
N VAL A 852 -18.72 9.14 -12.99
CA VAL A 852 -18.90 9.33 -11.54
C VAL A 852 -17.81 8.58 -10.76
N LYS A 853 -17.11 9.24 -9.83
CA LYS A 853 -16.00 8.64 -9.05
C LYS A 853 -16.46 7.49 -8.16
N GLN A 854 -17.53 7.71 -7.38
CA GLN A 854 -17.98 6.81 -6.32
C GLN A 854 -19.50 6.87 -6.08
N ALA A 855 -20.01 6.13 -5.10
CA ALA A 855 -21.45 6.09 -4.83
C ALA A 855 -21.97 7.43 -4.30
N ASP A 856 -22.83 8.10 -5.07
CA ASP A 856 -23.49 9.37 -4.71
C ASP A 856 -25.02 9.20 -4.56
N VAL A 857 -25.79 9.37 -5.66
CA VAL A 857 -27.26 9.16 -5.69
C VAL A 857 -27.66 7.76 -5.22
N VAL A 858 -26.78 6.78 -5.41
CA VAL A 858 -26.93 5.40 -4.90
C VAL A 858 -27.15 5.38 -3.38
N LEU A 859 -26.55 6.31 -2.64
CA LEU A 859 -26.64 6.41 -1.19
C LEU A 859 -28.00 6.93 -0.69
N LEU A 860 -28.80 7.56 -1.57
CA LEU A 860 -30.15 8.03 -1.23
C LEU A 860 -31.03 6.90 -0.71
N GLY A 861 -30.94 5.69 -1.27
CA GLY A 861 -31.72 4.54 -0.79
C GLY A 861 -31.18 3.93 0.51
N PHE A 862 -29.90 3.57 0.53
CA PHE A 862 -29.18 3.17 1.74
C PHE A 862 -27.75 3.73 1.65
N PRO A 863 -27.22 4.35 2.72
CA PRO A 863 -27.77 4.41 4.09
C PRO A 863 -28.84 5.50 4.34
N LEU A 864 -29.11 6.39 3.38
CA LEU A 864 -29.89 7.60 3.66
C LEU A 864 -31.40 7.36 3.80
N MET A 865 -31.96 6.27 3.27
CA MET A 865 -33.40 5.94 3.34
C MET A 865 -34.34 7.07 2.89
N HIS A 866 -33.92 7.80 1.85
CA HIS A 866 -34.75 8.81 1.21
C HIS A 866 -36.03 8.17 0.64
N SER A 867 -37.17 8.82 0.85
CA SER A 867 -38.48 8.28 0.50
C SER A 867 -38.72 8.30 -1.01
N MET A 868 -38.51 7.17 -1.68
CA MET A 868 -38.69 6.99 -3.11
C MET A 868 -39.48 5.72 -3.44
N SER A 869 -40.01 5.61 -4.67
CA SER A 869 -40.66 4.39 -5.13
C SER A 869 -39.64 3.32 -5.60
N PRO A 870 -39.99 2.02 -5.62
CA PRO A 870 -39.13 0.98 -6.22
C PRO A 870 -38.85 1.16 -7.72
N GLU A 871 -39.66 1.97 -8.42
CA GLU A 871 -39.40 2.37 -9.81
C GLU A 871 -38.26 3.40 -9.85
N VAL A 872 -38.35 4.47 -9.05
CA VAL A 872 -37.30 5.49 -8.93
C VAL A 872 -35.99 4.87 -8.45
N ARG A 873 -36.04 4.02 -7.41
CA ARG A 873 -34.85 3.33 -6.90
C ARG A 873 -34.19 2.44 -7.94
N ARG A 874 -34.96 1.81 -8.83
CA ARG A 874 -34.39 1.07 -9.97
C ARG A 874 -33.73 2.03 -10.95
N ASN A 875 -34.43 3.08 -11.36
CA ASN A 875 -33.94 4.04 -12.34
C ASN A 875 -32.64 4.73 -11.88
N ASP A 876 -32.54 5.12 -10.60
CA ASP A 876 -31.31 5.66 -10.02
C ASP A 876 -30.15 4.67 -10.19
N LEU A 877 -30.32 3.41 -9.78
CA LEU A 877 -29.26 2.41 -9.91
C LEU A 877 -28.92 2.09 -11.39
N GLU A 878 -29.89 2.08 -12.30
CA GLU A 878 -29.65 1.85 -13.73
C GLU A 878 -28.98 3.03 -14.44
N MET A 879 -29.18 4.26 -13.95
CA MET A 879 -28.53 5.45 -14.48
C MET A 879 -27.05 5.51 -14.07
N TYR A 880 -26.77 5.25 -12.79
CA TYR A 880 -25.44 5.46 -12.23
C TYR A 880 -24.49 4.25 -12.38
N GLU A 881 -24.98 3.01 -12.31
CA GLU A 881 -24.14 1.78 -12.44
C GLU A 881 -23.21 1.76 -13.68
N PRO A 882 -23.63 2.20 -14.89
CA PRO A 882 -22.75 2.17 -16.07
C PRO A 882 -21.77 3.34 -16.19
N VAL A 883 -21.96 4.44 -15.45
CA VAL A 883 -21.09 5.64 -15.51
C VAL A 883 -20.15 5.78 -14.31
N THR A 884 -20.38 5.02 -13.23
CA THR A 884 -19.42 4.90 -12.12
C THR A 884 -18.09 4.27 -12.58
N ASP A 885 -16.96 4.89 -12.22
CA ASP A 885 -15.63 4.39 -12.59
C ASP A 885 -15.38 2.99 -11.98
N VAL A 886 -14.93 2.06 -12.83
CA VAL A 886 -14.54 0.70 -12.45
C VAL A 886 -13.32 0.66 -11.52
N ASN A 887 -12.49 1.70 -11.54
CA ASN A 887 -11.33 1.89 -10.67
C ASN A 887 -11.64 2.78 -9.45
N GLY A 888 -12.91 3.18 -9.28
CA GLY A 888 -13.36 3.91 -8.09
C GLY A 888 -13.23 3.07 -6.80
N PRO A 889 -13.30 3.72 -5.62
CA PRO A 889 -12.93 3.10 -4.35
C PRO A 889 -13.90 1.99 -3.91
N ALA A 890 -13.34 1.00 -3.20
CA ALA A 890 -13.94 -0.32 -2.92
C ALA A 890 -15.37 -0.36 -2.36
N MET A 891 -15.78 0.65 -1.58
CA MET A 891 -17.10 0.70 -0.93
C MET A 891 -18.26 0.90 -1.92
N THR A 892 -17.99 1.54 -3.07
CA THR A 892 -18.99 1.92 -4.08
C THR A 892 -19.85 0.74 -4.54
N TRP A 893 -19.21 -0.36 -4.95
CA TRP A 893 -19.91 -1.56 -5.45
C TRP A 893 -20.76 -2.25 -4.38
N SER A 894 -20.40 -2.08 -3.10
CA SER A 894 -21.19 -2.59 -1.99
C SER A 894 -22.52 -1.85 -1.83
N MET A 895 -22.57 -0.55 -2.12
CA MET A 895 -23.81 0.24 -2.05
C MET A 895 -24.75 -0.08 -3.22
N PHE A 896 -24.22 -0.29 -4.43
CA PHE A 896 -25.01 -0.85 -5.53
C PHE A 896 -25.53 -2.27 -5.21
N ALA A 897 -24.73 -3.12 -4.56
CA ALA A 897 -25.18 -4.43 -4.12
C ALA A 897 -26.38 -4.33 -3.16
N VAL A 898 -26.33 -3.45 -2.15
CA VAL A 898 -27.47 -3.18 -1.26
C VAL A 898 -28.69 -2.72 -2.06
N GLY A 899 -28.52 -1.76 -2.98
CA GLY A 899 -29.60 -1.27 -3.84
C GLY A 899 -30.30 -2.37 -4.66
N TRP A 900 -29.53 -3.29 -5.24
CA TRP A 900 -30.10 -4.43 -5.96
C TRP A 900 -30.78 -5.45 -5.05
N LEU A 901 -30.28 -5.63 -3.82
CA LEU A 901 -30.90 -6.50 -2.80
C LEU A 901 -32.23 -5.93 -2.26
N GLU A 902 -32.36 -4.60 -2.17
CA GLU A 902 -33.61 -3.89 -1.85
C GLU A 902 -34.70 -4.20 -2.88
N LEU A 903 -34.34 -4.17 -4.17
CA LEU A 903 -35.24 -4.43 -5.30
C LEU A 903 -35.46 -5.92 -5.60
N LYS A 904 -34.87 -6.81 -4.80
CA LYS A 904 -34.87 -8.28 -4.96
C LYS A 904 -34.18 -8.79 -6.25
N GLU A 905 -33.32 -7.99 -6.87
CA GLU A 905 -32.58 -8.30 -8.12
C GLU A 905 -31.27 -9.08 -7.84
N MET A 906 -31.37 -10.32 -7.34
CA MET A 906 -30.23 -11.08 -6.79
C MET A 906 -29.03 -11.22 -7.73
N GLN A 907 -29.26 -11.40 -9.04
CA GLN A 907 -28.17 -11.59 -10.01
C GLN A 907 -27.34 -10.32 -10.19
N ARG A 908 -27.98 -9.14 -10.19
CA ARG A 908 -27.29 -7.84 -10.27
C ARG A 908 -26.52 -7.56 -9.00
N ALA A 909 -27.13 -7.83 -7.84
CA ALA A 909 -26.46 -7.71 -6.54
C ALA A 909 -25.18 -8.56 -6.48
N GLN A 910 -25.27 -9.84 -6.87
CA GLN A 910 -24.10 -10.73 -6.91
C GLN A 910 -23.01 -10.23 -7.86
N SER A 911 -23.40 -9.64 -9.01
CA SER A 911 -22.44 -9.05 -9.95
C SER A 911 -21.65 -7.88 -9.33
N GLN A 912 -22.26 -7.07 -8.46
CA GLN A 912 -21.54 -5.98 -7.78
C GLN A 912 -20.68 -6.51 -6.63
N LEU A 913 -21.19 -7.46 -5.83
CA LEU A 913 -20.41 -8.12 -4.78
C LEU A 913 -19.16 -8.80 -5.33
N ASN A 914 -19.26 -9.40 -6.52
CA ASN A 914 -18.12 -10.00 -7.22
C ASN A 914 -17.02 -8.98 -7.55
N LYS A 915 -17.37 -7.71 -7.83
CA LYS A 915 -16.38 -6.63 -8.03
C LYS A 915 -15.62 -6.32 -6.74
N CYS A 916 -16.30 -6.31 -5.58
CA CYS A 916 -15.66 -6.03 -4.29
C CYS A 916 -14.54 -7.04 -3.93
N PHE A 917 -14.59 -8.29 -4.42
CA PHE A 917 -13.52 -9.25 -4.20
C PHE A 917 -12.20 -8.89 -4.91
N SER A 918 -12.22 -8.04 -5.94
CA SER A 918 -11.00 -7.56 -6.61
C SER A 918 -10.16 -6.63 -5.73
N ASN A 919 -10.74 -6.06 -4.67
CA ASN A 919 -10.05 -5.25 -3.68
C ASN A 919 -9.41 -6.09 -2.56
N ILE A 920 -9.51 -7.42 -2.57
CA ILE A 920 -9.04 -8.28 -1.47
C ILE A 920 -7.66 -8.88 -1.79
N THR A 921 -6.69 -8.58 -0.93
CA THR A 921 -5.31 -9.07 -1.02
C THR A 921 -5.09 -10.31 -0.14
N GLU A 922 -4.61 -11.39 -0.77
CA GLU A 922 -4.19 -12.63 -0.13
C GLU A 922 -2.80 -12.49 0.53
N PRO A 923 -2.45 -13.31 1.55
CA PRO A 923 -3.27 -14.33 2.21
C PRO A 923 -4.14 -13.78 3.35
N PHE A 924 -3.95 -12.52 3.73
CA PHE A 924 -4.50 -11.96 4.97
C PHE A 924 -5.94 -11.42 4.86
N LYS A 925 -6.50 -11.37 3.65
CA LYS A 925 -7.80 -10.75 3.32
C LYS A 925 -7.84 -9.26 3.70
N ILE A 926 -6.72 -8.58 3.52
CA ILE A 926 -6.63 -7.13 3.63
C ILE A 926 -7.36 -6.52 2.42
N TRP A 927 -7.93 -5.33 2.59
CA TRP A 927 -8.59 -4.62 1.50
C TRP A 927 -7.75 -3.44 1.04
N VAL A 928 -7.57 -3.29 -0.27
CA VAL A 928 -6.97 -2.12 -0.90
C VAL A 928 -8.05 -1.17 -1.38
N GLU A 929 -7.80 0.14 -1.32
CA GLU A 929 -8.73 1.19 -1.76
C GLU A 929 -9.18 0.98 -3.21
N ASN A 930 -8.23 0.87 -4.13
CA ASN A 930 -8.47 0.68 -5.56
C ASN A 930 -8.09 -0.74 -5.99
N SER A 931 -8.82 -1.32 -6.95
CA SER A 931 -8.63 -2.71 -7.38
C SER A 931 -7.31 -2.99 -8.13
N ASP A 932 -6.54 -1.95 -8.45
CA ASP A 932 -5.18 -2.07 -9.02
C ASP A 932 -4.08 -2.17 -7.94
N GLY A 933 -4.46 -2.06 -6.66
CA GLY A 933 -3.54 -2.07 -5.51
C GLY A 933 -3.02 -0.69 -5.10
N SER A 934 -3.49 0.39 -5.72
CA SER A 934 -3.16 1.76 -5.31
C SER A 934 -4.07 2.28 -4.18
N GLY A 935 -3.63 3.36 -3.53
CA GLY A 935 -4.32 3.97 -2.40
C GLY A 935 -4.05 3.26 -1.08
N ALA A 936 -4.94 3.43 -0.10
CA ALA A 936 -4.76 2.86 1.23
C ALA A 936 -4.68 1.33 1.19
N VAL A 937 -3.57 0.78 1.71
CA VAL A 937 -3.28 -0.67 1.63
C VAL A 937 -4.07 -1.50 2.63
N ASN A 938 -4.73 -0.88 3.62
CA ASN A 938 -5.65 -1.51 4.57
C ASN A 938 -6.91 -0.67 4.75
N PHE A 939 -7.71 -0.62 3.70
CA PHE A 939 -8.88 0.24 3.57
C PHE A 939 -10.09 -0.29 4.36
N LEU A 940 -10.20 0.14 5.62
CA LEU A 940 -11.32 -0.17 6.52
C LEU A 940 -12.67 0.27 5.96
N THR A 941 -12.68 1.31 5.11
CA THR A 941 -13.86 1.77 4.38
C THR A 941 -14.44 0.71 3.45
N GLY A 942 -13.59 0.08 2.63
CA GLY A 942 -14.00 -1.01 1.75
C GLY A 942 -14.55 -2.20 2.53
N MET A 943 -13.87 -2.56 3.63
CA MET A 943 -14.32 -3.59 4.56
C MET A 943 -15.67 -3.26 5.20
N GLY A 944 -15.86 -2.01 5.61
CA GLY A 944 -17.09 -1.48 6.20
C GLY A 944 -18.26 -1.54 5.22
N GLY A 945 -18.06 -1.04 3.99
CA GLY A 945 -19.06 -1.12 2.92
C GLY A 945 -19.45 -2.56 2.59
N PHE A 946 -18.47 -3.47 2.48
CA PHE A 946 -18.73 -4.89 2.20
C PHE A 946 -19.50 -5.59 3.33
N LEU A 947 -19.15 -5.29 4.59
CA LEU A 947 -19.94 -5.76 5.73
C LEU A 947 -21.37 -5.22 5.69
N GLN A 948 -21.58 -3.97 5.28
CA GLN A 948 -22.93 -3.42 5.15
C GLN A 948 -23.75 -4.13 4.06
N ALA A 949 -23.13 -4.56 2.95
CA ALA A 949 -23.81 -5.33 1.92
C ALA A 949 -24.37 -6.68 2.44
N VAL A 950 -23.75 -7.29 3.44
CA VAL A 950 -24.28 -8.48 4.12
C VAL A 950 -25.21 -8.10 5.29
N LEU A 951 -24.81 -7.18 6.15
CA LEU A 951 -25.52 -6.85 7.40
C LEU A 951 -26.78 -6.01 7.22
N PHE A 952 -26.85 -5.21 6.16
CA PHE A 952 -28.02 -4.39 5.82
C PHE A 952 -28.60 -4.79 4.45
N GLY A 953 -27.79 -5.35 3.53
CA GLY A 953 -28.29 -5.94 2.28
C GLY A 953 -28.97 -7.30 2.51
N TYR A 954 -28.24 -8.35 2.91
CA TYR A 954 -28.82 -9.72 2.99
C TYR A 954 -29.91 -9.88 4.06
N THR A 955 -29.84 -9.13 5.15
CA THR A 955 -30.85 -9.12 6.22
C THR A 955 -32.02 -8.18 5.93
N GLY A 956 -31.81 -7.19 5.06
CA GLY A 956 -32.69 -6.03 4.89
C GLY A 956 -32.81 -5.14 6.14
N PHE A 957 -31.84 -5.14 7.07
CA PHE A 957 -31.94 -4.34 8.30
C PHE A 957 -32.02 -2.85 8.01
N ARG A 958 -32.96 -2.12 8.64
CA ARG A 958 -33.04 -0.66 8.58
C ARG A 958 -33.44 -0.11 9.96
N ILE A 959 -32.67 0.83 10.48
CA ILE A 959 -32.89 1.45 11.80
C ILE A 959 -33.78 2.68 11.61
N THR A 960 -35.01 2.66 12.14
CA THR A 960 -35.95 3.79 12.08
C THR A 960 -36.28 4.32 13.47
N LYS A 961 -36.90 5.51 13.56
CA LYS A 961 -37.31 6.16 14.83
C LYS A 961 -38.07 5.25 15.80
N THR A 962 -38.78 4.23 15.28
CA THR A 962 -39.69 3.38 16.08
C THR A 962 -39.40 1.88 16.01
N SER A 963 -38.54 1.44 15.08
CA SER A 963 -38.36 0.01 14.80
C SER A 963 -37.04 -0.32 14.10
N LEU A 964 -36.53 -1.53 14.30
CA LEU A 964 -35.54 -2.17 13.45
C LEU A 964 -36.27 -3.03 12.40
N LEU A 965 -36.35 -2.56 11.15
CA LEU A 965 -36.92 -3.34 10.05
C LEU A 965 -36.00 -4.51 9.68
N PHE A 966 -36.56 -5.56 9.08
CA PHE A 966 -35.82 -6.64 8.41
C PHE A 966 -36.57 -7.07 7.15
N ASN A 967 -35.85 -7.34 6.06
CA ASN A 967 -36.41 -7.76 4.78
C ASN A 967 -35.43 -8.66 4.03
N PRO A 968 -35.22 -9.91 4.50
CA PRO A 968 -34.12 -10.76 4.05
C PRO A 968 -34.10 -11.04 2.54
N SER A 969 -32.87 -11.06 2.00
CA SER A 969 -32.51 -11.20 0.58
C SER A 969 -31.16 -11.94 0.49
N CYS A 970 -31.15 -13.28 0.58
CA CYS A 970 -29.90 -14.04 0.46
C CYS A 970 -29.68 -14.55 -0.99
N PRO A 971 -28.46 -14.42 -1.56
CA PRO A 971 -28.09 -15.07 -2.82
C PRO A 971 -28.24 -16.60 -2.78
N ASP A 972 -28.31 -17.22 -3.95
CA ASP A 972 -28.70 -18.63 -4.06
C ASP A 972 -27.71 -19.63 -3.43
N ASP A 973 -26.43 -19.25 -3.38
CA ASP A 973 -25.29 -19.97 -2.79
C ASP A 973 -25.13 -19.73 -1.27
N VAL A 974 -25.96 -18.88 -0.68
CA VAL A 974 -26.07 -18.70 0.77
C VAL A 974 -27.33 -19.42 1.26
N HIS A 975 -27.15 -20.64 1.78
CA HIS A 975 -28.28 -21.48 2.24
C HIS A 975 -28.79 -21.08 3.62
N LYS A 976 -27.91 -20.47 4.43
CA LYS A 976 -28.21 -20.05 5.80
C LYS A 976 -27.33 -18.88 6.19
N LEU A 977 -27.91 -17.84 6.78
CA LEU A 977 -27.21 -16.71 7.39
C LEU A 977 -27.55 -16.66 8.88
N LYS A 978 -26.53 -16.49 9.73
CA LYS A 978 -26.66 -16.32 11.18
C LYS A 978 -25.93 -15.04 11.58
N VAL A 979 -26.64 -14.13 12.22
CA VAL A 979 -26.09 -12.88 12.77
C VAL A 979 -26.38 -12.86 14.26
N THR A 980 -25.34 -12.76 15.10
CA THR A 980 -25.43 -12.85 16.56
C THR A 980 -24.84 -11.59 17.19
N GLY A 981 -25.54 -11.04 18.18
CA GLY A 981 -25.12 -9.84 18.92
C GLY A 981 -25.76 -8.53 18.44
N VAL A 982 -26.76 -8.61 17.55
CA VAL A 982 -27.49 -7.45 17.02
C VAL A 982 -28.14 -6.69 18.19
N SER A 983 -27.74 -5.45 18.38
CA SER A 983 -28.08 -4.65 19.55
C SER A 983 -29.27 -3.75 19.23
N TYR A 984 -30.35 -3.82 20.00
CA TYR A 984 -31.51 -2.95 19.81
C TYR A 984 -32.26 -2.68 21.12
N LEU A 985 -32.39 -1.39 21.48
CA LEU A 985 -33.06 -0.89 22.69
C LEU A 985 -32.63 -1.62 23.98
N GLY A 986 -31.32 -1.86 24.09
CA GLY A 986 -30.67 -2.58 25.18
C GLY A 986 -30.58 -4.11 25.00
N ASN A 987 -31.39 -4.72 24.13
CA ASN A 987 -31.41 -6.17 23.95
C ASN A 987 -30.30 -6.63 22.98
N LYS A 988 -29.72 -7.81 23.23
CA LYS A 988 -28.92 -8.54 22.24
C LYS A 988 -29.79 -9.58 21.53
N LEU A 989 -29.78 -9.51 20.20
CA LEU A 989 -30.58 -10.33 19.30
C LEU A 989 -29.68 -11.25 18.48
N LYS A 990 -30.23 -12.43 18.18
CA LYS A 990 -29.64 -13.44 17.32
C LYS A 990 -30.65 -13.83 16.26
N PHE A 991 -30.23 -13.65 15.01
CA PHE A 991 -30.98 -13.96 13.82
C PHE A 991 -30.42 -15.23 13.18
N THR A 992 -31.31 -16.08 12.68
CA THR A 992 -30.96 -17.20 11.80
C THR A 992 -31.97 -17.23 10.67
N ILE A 993 -31.48 -17.15 9.43
CA ILE A 993 -32.28 -16.91 8.23
C ILE A 993 -31.93 -18.04 7.25
N THR A 994 -32.94 -18.78 6.76
CA THR A 994 -32.84 -19.65 5.58
C THR A 994 -33.81 -19.15 4.51
N LYS A 995 -33.90 -19.85 3.36
CA LYS A 995 -34.89 -19.50 2.31
C LYS A 995 -36.33 -19.72 2.78
N GLU A 996 -36.55 -20.58 3.79
CA GLU A 996 -37.86 -21.02 4.26
C GLU A 996 -38.22 -20.48 5.66
N GLU A 997 -37.28 -20.46 6.61
CA GLU A 997 -37.51 -20.06 8.00
C GLU A 997 -36.58 -18.91 8.43
N MET A 998 -37.18 -17.90 9.07
CA MET A 998 -36.49 -16.89 9.84
C MET A 998 -36.75 -17.11 11.33
N ARG A 999 -35.67 -17.06 12.12
CA ARG A 999 -35.67 -17.26 13.56
C ARG A 999 -35.00 -16.08 14.26
N ILE A 1000 -35.66 -15.59 15.30
CA ILE A 1000 -35.17 -14.52 16.18
C ILE A 1000 -35.12 -15.05 17.60
N GLU A 1001 -34.06 -14.71 18.33
CA GLU A 1001 -33.80 -15.10 19.72
C GLU A 1001 -33.21 -13.90 20.47
N VAL A 1002 -33.72 -13.58 21.66
CA VAL A 1002 -33.09 -12.60 22.56
C VAL A 1002 -32.06 -13.36 23.39
N SER A 1003 -30.77 -13.15 23.12
CA SER A 1003 -29.68 -13.89 23.74
C SER A 1003 -29.24 -13.34 25.10
N GLU A 1004 -29.42 -12.03 25.30
CA GLU A 1004 -29.05 -11.33 26.55
C GLU A 1004 -29.87 -10.04 26.67
N SER A 1005 -30.37 -9.78 27.87
CA SER A 1005 -30.88 -8.49 28.31
C SER A 1005 -30.01 -7.98 29.48
N PRO A 1006 -29.17 -6.94 29.28
CA PRO A 1006 -28.46 -6.29 30.36
C PRO A 1006 -29.41 -5.90 31.50
N LEU A 1007 -28.99 -6.16 32.73
CA LEU A 1007 -29.87 -6.10 33.90
C LEU A 1007 -30.00 -4.69 34.52
N ASP A 1008 -29.22 -3.70 34.09
CA ASP A 1008 -29.30 -2.34 34.61
C ASP A 1008 -28.86 -1.26 33.59
N PRO A 1009 -29.76 -0.36 33.14
CA PRO A 1009 -31.21 -0.46 33.29
C PRO A 1009 -31.77 -1.66 32.50
N PRO A 1010 -32.89 -2.28 32.94
CA PRO A 1010 -33.48 -3.41 32.23
C PRO A 1010 -33.88 -3.03 30.80
N ALA A 1011 -33.51 -3.87 29.83
CA ALA A 1011 -33.77 -3.62 28.41
C ALA A 1011 -35.27 -3.46 28.11
N LEU A 1012 -35.59 -2.66 27.08
CA LEU A 1012 -36.98 -2.41 26.72
C LEU A 1012 -37.60 -3.69 26.13
N PRO A 1013 -38.81 -4.11 26.56
CA PRO A 1013 -39.44 -5.31 26.02
C PRO A 1013 -39.75 -5.11 24.54
N LEU A 1014 -39.44 -6.11 23.71
CA LEU A 1014 -39.56 -6.04 22.26
C LEU A 1014 -40.69 -6.95 21.74
N GLU A 1015 -41.25 -6.63 20.58
CA GLU A 1015 -42.05 -7.56 19.79
C GLU A 1015 -41.59 -7.52 18.32
N ALA A 1016 -41.57 -8.68 17.67
CA ALA A 1016 -41.42 -8.79 16.23
C ALA A 1016 -42.80 -8.78 15.57
N VAL A 1017 -42.95 -8.03 14.48
CA VAL A 1017 -44.18 -7.91 13.70
C VAL A 1017 -43.88 -8.27 12.25
N LEU A 1018 -44.69 -9.14 11.65
CA LEU A 1018 -44.56 -9.53 10.25
C LEU A 1018 -45.40 -8.63 9.36
N GLU A 1019 -44.84 -8.15 8.24
CA GLU A 1019 -45.46 -7.13 7.40
C GLU A 1019 -46.75 -7.62 6.73
N GLU A 1020 -46.71 -8.76 6.03
CA GLU A 1020 -47.87 -9.27 5.26
C GLU A 1020 -49.03 -9.76 6.14
N SER A 1021 -48.74 -10.36 7.29
CA SER A 1021 -49.75 -10.99 8.16
C SER A 1021 -50.19 -10.13 9.33
N GLY A 1022 -49.43 -9.08 9.67
CA GLY A 1022 -49.62 -8.29 10.89
C GLY A 1022 -49.43 -9.08 12.20
N GLN A 1023 -48.95 -10.33 12.13
CA GLN A 1023 -48.77 -11.19 13.30
C GLN A 1023 -47.66 -10.64 14.19
N ARG A 1024 -47.93 -10.59 15.50
CA ARG A 1024 -47.00 -10.09 16.52
C ARG A 1024 -46.50 -11.22 17.40
N PHE A 1025 -45.21 -11.18 17.71
CA PHE A 1025 -44.52 -12.16 18.55
C PHE A 1025 -43.75 -11.41 19.64
N PRO A 1026 -44.08 -11.59 20.93
CA PRO A 1026 -43.29 -11.01 22.01
C PRO A 1026 -41.90 -11.64 22.04
N LEU A 1027 -40.87 -10.80 22.16
CA LEU A 1027 -39.48 -11.22 22.27
C LEU A 1027 -39.06 -11.14 23.74
N GLY A 1028 -38.93 -12.31 24.37
CA GLY A 1028 -38.44 -12.45 25.74
C GLY A 1028 -37.03 -13.06 25.76
N GLU A 1029 -36.24 -12.72 26.78
CA GLU A 1029 -34.90 -13.29 26.99
C GLU A 1029 -34.92 -14.82 27.01
N GLY A 1030 -33.97 -15.44 26.30
CA GLY A 1030 -33.86 -16.90 26.14
C GLY A 1030 -34.98 -17.54 25.31
N HIS A 1031 -35.97 -16.78 24.84
CA HIS A 1031 -37.04 -17.29 23.99
C HIS A 1031 -36.66 -17.10 22.53
N SER A 1032 -36.93 -18.12 21.73
CA SER A 1032 -36.77 -18.06 20.27
C SER A 1032 -38.12 -18.21 19.59
N ILE A 1033 -38.36 -17.35 18.60
CA ILE A 1033 -39.52 -17.38 17.72
C ILE A 1033 -39.08 -17.79 16.32
N SER A 1034 -39.93 -18.49 15.58
CA SER A 1034 -39.63 -18.91 14.20
C SER A 1034 -40.88 -18.78 13.34
N PHE A 1035 -40.70 -18.27 12.13
CA PHE A 1035 -41.75 -17.95 11.18
C PHE A 1035 -41.20 -18.04 9.74
N PRO A 1036 -42.04 -18.10 8.70
CA PRO A 1036 -41.57 -18.13 7.32
C PRO A 1036 -40.69 -16.92 6.99
N THR A 1037 -39.66 -17.07 6.15
CA THR A 1037 -38.78 -15.95 5.76
C THR A 1037 -39.55 -14.86 5.00
N VAL A 1038 -39.96 -13.81 5.69
CA VAL A 1038 -40.73 -12.66 5.17
C VAL A 1038 -40.22 -11.35 5.76
N ALA A 1039 -40.64 -10.23 5.17
CA ALA A 1039 -40.38 -8.89 5.70
C ALA A 1039 -41.16 -8.63 7.00
N GLY A 1040 -40.59 -7.76 7.84
CA GLY A 1040 -41.16 -7.40 9.14
C GLY A 1040 -40.28 -6.40 9.87
N TRP A 1041 -40.56 -6.20 11.16
CA TRP A 1041 -39.79 -5.31 12.01
C TRP A 1041 -39.84 -5.71 13.47
N ILE A 1042 -38.86 -5.24 14.24
CA ILE A 1042 -38.81 -5.31 15.69
C ILE A 1042 -39.11 -3.93 16.25
N GLN A 1043 -40.07 -3.84 17.16
CA GLN A 1043 -40.44 -2.60 17.84
C GLN A 1043 -40.53 -2.81 19.35
N ARG A 1044 -40.60 -1.71 20.11
CA ARG A 1044 -40.93 -1.77 21.53
C ARG A 1044 -42.34 -2.36 21.71
N SER A 1045 -42.45 -3.39 22.54
CA SER A 1045 -43.74 -3.94 22.98
C SER A 1045 -44.61 -2.83 23.59
N PRO A 1046 -45.89 -2.71 23.22
CA PRO A 1046 -46.79 -1.78 23.88
C PRO A 1046 -46.97 -2.20 25.35
N THR A 1047 -46.38 -1.43 26.26
CA THR A 1047 -46.63 -1.57 27.69
C THR A 1047 -48.13 -1.47 27.93
N LYS A 1048 -48.73 -2.51 28.51
CA LYS A 1048 -50.10 -2.41 29.06
C LYS A 1048 -50.12 -1.20 30.01
N ALA A 1049 -50.95 -0.22 29.69
CA ALA A 1049 -51.24 0.86 30.62
C ALA A 1049 -51.78 0.25 31.91
N HIS A 1050 -51.08 0.50 33.02
CA HIS A 1050 -51.42 0.07 34.37
C HIS A 1050 -51.84 1.28 35.20
#